data_AF-A0A2E9FBE2-F1
#
_entry.id   AF-A0A2E9FBE2-F1
#
_cell.length_a   1.000
_cell.length_b   1.000
_cell.length_c   1.000
_cell.angle_alpha   90.00
_cell.angle_beta   90.00
_cell.angle_gamma   90.00
#
_symmetry.space_group_name_H-M   'P 1'
#
loop_
_entity.id
_entity.type
_entity.pdbx_description
1 polymer ?
#
loop_
_entity_poly.entity_id
_entity_poly.type
_entity_poly.pdbx_seq_one_letter_code
_entity_poly.pdbx_strand_id
1 'polypeptide(L)'
;MIHSGPGPARSCPSMPSTAKRLSLSSTTVMPTSSSRPFTNTCNPFPDSKTMKNILSTLILALLTLPLPAAPGLIGEYFKLEDKLGDEFEVPVGLKPWLVRIDKTVSFAQSRGEFHGSKLAGNFMVRWSGAITVPKAGSYLFALNSKDGSRLHVGDKLVVDNWGPHPMKQQSGTVRLRAGAHPIRLVYHNTDVGGGCLLKWMSPAGKLQTVPASALFHDAGKLGGIKWDQQAFAEAIGPNTPPAKPVSGSLPQKFGNFVGTALRVGKDPRGDNVAFRAQVIRLDAQGAACVAFDADTMRMVAGWTQGGLKLEGLPFTGGHGAFPSHNGAKVFTNQAAPGWGNAQGSLAESRMPEDGKYPPLGPLPKSQAHYKGLYVHGDKTVLRYTVGPDPVLELPALENGLITRTIQGKFTRPAVVVLADEKGAPGIQVVGSKAKPGTSDGRIVLKVPAGMAHFKVVYGSGSVSETLEDLTLLMKGGPARWTETVTTVGELAKDDGKSAYVLDRLTVPYQNPYGMKMRIGGFDFFSDPSRAAVCTWDGDVWIVSGIDEKLEELTWKRIGAGGHETLGLTIVDDVIYTVADDQITRYHDFNGDGETDYYENFNNDWELTSGFHAFCFDLQTGPQGEFYFAFGSPVRGGGRSFQRMSRHHGSILRVSKDGSRLERYATGLRAPNGIGVSPTGQITCGDNEGTFVPRCPLHWIEPGEFLGVVDSAADFATMKTTPTVGQRRGNRKQHLDPSEAPLPLAWLPKNVDNSNGGQVWITSDKWGPYEGEMLHFSYGQSAIYIVLKEKKGDLMQGGVVKIPVRPTSSAMRGKFNRKDGQLYVAGLKGWQSNAGREGGLDRVRYTGRKVNMPGSLKVRDGGIEIGFTRKLDRELAEDPESFNLSGSDLRWTHDYGTGEFQVGHRGSAGPPKGRTKFPVKSAKLLPDGKSVFVEVENLQPVHMMQIDLDLETDDGEEIVTRIWNTIHVAK
;
A
#
# COMPACT_ATOMS: atom_id res chain seq x y z
N MET A 1 8.60 -33.75 23.27
CA MET A 1 8.09 -34.02 24.63
C MET A 1 8.00 -32.66 25.34
N ILE A 2 6.79 -32.22 25.67
CA ILE A 2 6.21 -32.28 27.03
C ILE A 2 6.99 -31.43 28.04
N HIS A 3 6.56 -30.17 28.24
CA HIS A 3 5.72 -29.86 29.40
C HIS A 3 4.91 -28.58 29.17
N SER A 4 3.78 -28.46 29.87
CA SER A 4 2.86 -27.32 29.87
C SER A 4 2.42 -27.01 31.31
N GLY A 5 2.15 -25.74 31.61
CA GLY A 5 1.71 -25.29 32.94
C GLY A 5 1.14 -23.86 32.90
N PRO A 6 -0.14 -23.65 33.25
CA PRO A 6 -0.78 -22.33 33.20
C PRO A 6 -0.75 -21.60 34.56
N GLY A 7 -0.90 -20.27 34.53
CA GLY A 7 -1.05 -19.40 35.72
C GLY A 7 -2.13 -18.32 35.50
N PRO A 8 -2.79 -17.80 36.56
CA PRO A 8 -4.18 -17.36 36.45
C PRO A 8 -4.42 -15.84 36.46
N ALA A 9 -5.65 -15.46 36.10
CA ALA A 9 -6.18 -14.11 36.22
C ALA A 9 -6.31 -13.61 37.67
N ARG A 10 -6.41 -12.28 37.84
CA ARG A 10 -6.82 -11.63 39.10
C ARG A 10 -7.89 -10.57 38.83
N SER A 11 -8.82 -10.45 39.78
CA SER A 11 -9.94 -9.51 39.78
C SER A 11 -9.61 -8.20 40.49
N CYS A 12 -10.33 -7.14 40.15
CA CYS A 12 -10.40 -5.91 40.95
C CYS A 12 -11.51 -6.00 42.00
N PRO A 13 -11.24 -5.56 43.24
CA PRO A 13 -12.23 -4.94 44.12
C PRO A 13 -11.93 -3.44 44.31
N SER A 14 -12.80 -2.72 45.03
CA SER A 14 -12.92 -1.25 44.93
C SER A 14 -12.93 -0.51 46.27
N MET A 15 -12.44 0.76 46.25
CA MET A 15 -12.78 1.84 47.20
C MET A 15 -12.31 1.64 48.68
N PRO A 16 -12.45 2.62 49.61
CA PRO A 16 -13.15 3.91 49.51
C PRO A 16 -12.42 5.20 49.96
N SER A 17 -13.10 6.30 49.60
CA SER A 17 -12.96 7.71 49.97
C SER A 17 -12.54 8.09 51.41
N THR A 18 -11.80 9.19 51.51
CA THR A 18 -12.08 10.28 52.47
C THR A 18 -12.63 11.50 51.69
N ALA A 19 -13.25 12.50 52.35
CA ALA A 19 -13.90 13.63 51.66
C ALA A 19 -14.23 14.83 52.58
N LYS A 20 -14.68 15.95 51.97
CA LYS A 20 -15.24 17.20 52.58
C LYS A 20 -14.19 18.17 53.15
N ARG A 21 -14.45 19.47 53.35
CA ARG A 21 -15.68 20.35 53.29
C ARG A 21 -15.36 21.58 52.38
N LEU A 22 -16.28 22.32 51.72
CA LEU A 22 -17.46 23.12 52.17
C LEU A 22 -17.06 24.28 53.11
N SER A 23 -17.67 25.48 53.12
CA SER A 23 -19.07 25.91 52.90
C SER A 23 -19.22 27.12 51.94
N LEU A 24 -20.35 27.47 51.31
CA LEU A 24 -21.82 27.42 51.58
C LEU A 24 -22.43 28.58 52.41
N SER A 25 -23.43 29.26 51.83
CA SER A 25 -24.64 29.83 52.46
C SER A 25 -25.70 30.23 51.38
N SER A 26 -26.97 30.58 51.67
CA SER A 26 -28.13 29.76 52.16
C SER A 26 -29.34 30.68 52.55
N THR A 27 -30.62 30.51 52.14
CA THR A 27 -31.30 29.57 51.22
C THR A 27 -32.24 30.29 50.20
N THR A 28 -33.58 30.50 50.28
CA THR A 28 -34.67 30.09 51.20
C THR A 28 -36.08 30.17 50.54
N VAL A 29 -36.71 29.01 50.22
CA VAL A 29 -38.18 28.74 50.09
C VAL A 29 -39.00 29.37 48.91
N MET A 30 -40.16 28.75 48.62
CA MET A 30 -41.14 28.96 47.50
C MET A 30 -42.41 29.73 47.98
N PRO A 31 -43.61 29.82 47.29
CA PRO A 31 -44.06 29.29 45.98
C PRO A 31 -45.02 30.20 45.12
N THR A 32 -45.68 29.58 44.12
CA THR A 32 -47.02 29.89 43.50
C THR A 32 -47.26 30.96 42.40
N SER A 33 -47.54 30.44 41.18
CA SER A 33 -48.71 30.72 40.27
C SER A 33 -49.05 32.10 39.63
N SER A 34 -49.22 32.09 38.28
CA SER A 34 -50.24 32.79 37.42
C SER A 34 -50.42 34.34 37.46
N SER A 35 -50.82 35.10 36.42
CA SER A 35 -51.39 34.87 35.06
C SER A 35 -51.26 36.15 34.15
N ARG A 36 -51.84 36.15 32.92
CA ARG A 36 -52.20 37.33 32.05
C ARG A 36 -53.75 37.36 31.89
N PRO A 37 -54.48 38.49 31.69
CA PRO A 37 -54.62 39.29 30.42
C PRO A 37 -54.94 40.82 30.66
N PHE A 38 -55.75 41.67 29.98
CA PHE A 38 -56.62 41.68 28.75
C PHE A 38 -57.02 43.14 28.27
N THR A 39 -57.63 43.23 27.07
CA THR A 39 -58.66 44.18 26.50
C THR A 39 -58.36 45.61 25.92
N ASN A 40 -58.84 45.85 24.67
CA ASN A 40 -58.63 46.92 23.63
C ASN A 40 -59.67 48.09 23.62
N THR A 41 -59.42 49.18 22.87
CA THR A 41 -60.16 49.60 21.61
C THR A 41 -59.67 50.94 20.98
N CYS A 42 -60.19 51.29 19.79
CA CYS A 42 -59.96 52.53 18.99
C CYS A 42 -60.72 53.76 19.57
N ASN A 43 -60.72 55.01 19.07
CA ASN A 43 -60.21 55.77 17.88
C ASN A 43 -60.10 57.29 18.30
N PRO A 44 -59.64 58.32 17.53
CA PRO A 44 -59.81 58.56 16.07
C PRO A 44 -58.62 59.26 15.33
N PHE A 45 -58.88 59.81 14.14
CA PHE A 45 -58.01 60.67 13.27
C PHE A 45 -57.86 62.13 13.78
N PRO A 46 -56.93 62.97 13.25
CA PRO A 46 -55.58 62.71 12.73
C PRO A 46 -54.50 63.72 13.24
N ASP A 47 -53.26 63.59 12.74
CA ASP A 47 -52.16 64.58 12.73
C ASP A 47 -51.73 65.29 14.03
N SER A 48 -50.66 64.77 14.66
CA SER A 48 -49.34 65.46 14.56
C SER A 48 -48.15 64.60 15.06
N LYS A 49 -46.96 65.03 14.63
CA LYS A 49 -45.59 64.74 15.11
C LYS A 49 -45.38 63.75 16.31
N THR A 50 -44.72 62.64 15.99
CA THR A 50 -43.55 62.10 16.73
C THR A 50 -43.73 61.38 18.09
N MET A 51 -43.49 60.06 18.06
CA MET A 51 -43.00 59.16 19.14
C MET A 51 -43.89 58.71 20.34
N LYS A 52 -43.82 57.37 20.58
CA LYS A 52 -43.88 56.60 21.85
C LYS A 52 -45.23 56.42 22.61
N ASN A 53 -45.64 55.14 22.68
CA ASN A 53 -46.13 54.40 23.87
C ASN A 53 -47.53 54.81 24.48
N ILE A 54 -48.38 53.94 25.08
CA ILE A 54 -48.35 52.49 25.41
C ILE A 54 -49.78 51.94 25.74
N LEU A 55 -50.00 50.61 25.66
CA LEU A 55 -51.16 49.80 26.19
C LEU A 55 -52.59 50.02 25.57
N SER A 56 -53.46 49.00 25.39
CA SER A 56 -53.30 47.53 25.59
C SER A 56 -54.22 46.59 24.77
N THR A 57 -53.84 45.31 24.68
CA THR A 57 -54.14 44.25 23.67
C THR A 57 -55.50 43.54 23.70
N LEU A 58 -55.92 42.95 22.54
CA LEU A 58 -57.06 42.00 22.34
C LEU A 58 -58.44 42.62 22.60
N ILE A 59 -59.58 42.29 22.00
CA ILE A 59 -60.21 41.06 21.50
C ILE A 59 -61.32 41.55 20.51
N LEU A 60 -62.06 40.80 19.68
CA LEU A 60 -62.26 39.38 19.37
C LEU A 60 -62.55 39.27 17.84
N ALA A 61 -62.69 38.06 17.31
CA ALA A 61 -63.45 37.75 16.09
C ALA A 61 -63.13 38.58 14.82
N LEU A 62 -61.93 38.44 14.27
CA LEU A 62 -61.71 37.54 13.11
C LEU A 62 -60.19 37.35 12.85
N LEU A 63 -59.85 36.57 11.81
CA LEU A 63 -58.49 36.31 11.29
C LEU A 63 -57.58 35.36 12.11
N THR A 64 -58.10 34.18 12.43
CA THR A 64 -57.28 32.96 12.33
C THR A 64 -57.44 32.35 10.94
N LEU A 65 -56.68 32.82 9.95
CA LEU A 65 -56.45 32.02 8.75
C LEU A 65 -55.63 30.79 9.17
N PRO A 66 -56.11 29.56 8.95
CA PRO A 66 -55.28 28.39 9.17
C PRO A 66 -54.13 28.42 8.16
N LEU A 67 -52.90 28.20 8.62
CA LEU A 67 -51.85 27.76 7.71
C LEU A 67 -52.34 26.47 7.02
N PRO A 68 -52.07 26.25 5.71
CA PRO A 68 -52.42 25.02 5.02
C PRO A 68 -51.57 23.86 5.57
N ALA A 69 -52.05 23.28 6.67
CA ALA A 69 -51.39 22.24 7.43
C ALA A 69 -51.59 20.87 6.76
N ALA A 70 -50.62 20.47 5.94
CA ALA A 70 -50.65 19.20 5.23
C ALA A 70 -50.04 18.06 6.10
N PRO A 71 -50.50 16.80 5.96
CA PRO A 71 -49.99 15.69 6.79
C PRO A 71 -48.50 15.34 6.55
N GLY A 72 -47.83 14.82 7.57
CA GLY A 72 -46.40 14.47 7.56
C GLY A 72 -45.48 15.67 7.89
N LEU A 73 -44.19 15.40 8.07
CA LEU A 73 -43.16 16.43 8.30
C LEU A 73 -42.37 16.70 7.01
N ILE A 74 -41.84 17.92 6.87
CA ILE A 74 -40.84 18.22 5.83
C ILE A 74 -39.52 17.60 6.30
N GLY A 75 -39.05 16.58 5.58
CA GLY A 75 -37.73 16.00 5.74
C GLY A 75 -36.75 16.62 4.76
N GLU A 76 -35.80 17.40 5.27
CA GLU A 76 -34.65 17.92 4.54
C GLU A 76 -33.46 16.99 4.78
N TYR A 77 -32.94 16.37 3.73
CA TYR A 77 -31.83 15.42 3.77
C TYR A 77 -30.56 16.11 3.25
N PHE A 78 -29.43 15.94 3.93
CA PHE A 78 -28.18 16.64 3.61
C PHE A 78 -27.03 15.63 3.45
N LYS A 79 -26.36 15.66 2.29
CA LYS A 79 -25.09 14.98 2.09
C LYS A 79 -24.00 15.77 2.85
N LEU A 80 -23.11 15.07 3.56
CA LEU A 80 -21.93 15.68 4.17
C LEU A 80 -20.67 15.26 3.38
N GLU A 81 -19.77 16.21 3.18
CA GLU A 81 -18.49 15.97 2.50
C GLU A 81 -17.45 15.48 3.52
N ASP A 82 -17.26 16.21 4.61
CA ASP A 82 -16.47 15.80 5.78
C ASP A 82 -17.31 15.14 6.88
N LYS A 83 -16.64 14.48 7.83
CA LYS A 83 -17.27 14.00 9.07
C LYS A 83 -17.44 15.15 10.05
N LEU A 84 -18.68 15.50 10.38
CA LEU A 84 -18.97 16.42 11.48
C LEU A 84 -18.47 15.84 12.81
N GLY A 85 -17.83 16.68 13.63
CA GLY A 85 -17.44 16.37 15.00
C GLY A 85 -18.62 16.52 15.96
N ASP A 86 -18.42 17.26 17.05
CA ASP A 86 -19.47 17.57 18.03
C ASP A 86 -20.49 18.63 17.55
N GLU A 87 -20.64 18.86 16.23
CA GLU A 87 -21.61 19.82 15.70
C GLU A 87 -23.04 19.24 15.68
N PHE A 88 -23.90 19.80 16.52
CA PHE A 88 -25.22 19.23 16.83
C PHE A 88 -26.39 19.68 15.92
N GLU A 89 -26.11 20.48 14.89
CA GLU A 89 -27.09 21.10 14.00
C GLU A 89 -26.63 20.98 12.55
N VAL A 90 -27.54 21.12 11.59
CA VAL A 90 -27.18 21.14 10.16
C VAL A 90 -26.37 22.42 9.87
N PRO A 91 -25.18 22.34 9.26
CA PRO A 91 -24.32 23.49 8.99
C PRO A 91 -25.03 24.63 8.25
N VAL A 92 -24.71 25.87 8.66
CA VAL A 92 -25.35 27.08 8.13
C VAL A 92 -24.99 27.27 6.66
N GLY A 93 -25.99 27.36 5.80
CA GLY A 93 -25.83 27.53 4.35
C GLY A 93 -25.79 26.21 3.54
N LEU A 94 -25.72 25.04 4.20
CA LEU A 94 -25.76 23.76 3.52
C LEU A 94 -27.14 23.54 2.85
N LYS A 95 -27.14 23.27 1.55
CA LYS A 95 -28.36 23.00 0.77
C LYS A 95 -28.83 21.56 0.98
N PRO A 96 -30.15 21.28 1.06
CA PRO A 96 -30.63 19.91 1.04
C PRO A 96 -30.27 19.19 -0.27
N TRP A 97 -29.87 17.93 -0.14
CA TRP A 97 -29.72 16.96 -1.22
C TRP A 97 -31.08 16.41 -1.69
N LEU A 98 -32.02 16.25 -0.76
CA LEU A 98 -33.41 15.84 -1.02
C LEU A 98 -34.34 16.56 -0.03
N VAL A 99 -35.49 17.03 -0.52
CA VAL A 99 -36.59 17.47 0.34
C VAL A 99 -37.85 16.69 -0.02
N ARG A 100 -38.49 16.09 0.98
CA ARG A 100 -39.75 15.35 0.80
C ARG A 100 -40.65 15.43 2.04
N ILE A 101 -41.87 14.92 1.91
CA ILE A 101 -42.81 14.79 3.03
C ILE A 101 -42.77 13.37 3.60
N ASP A 102 -42.22 13.23 4.79
CA ASP A 102 -42.19 11.98 5.53
C ASP A 102 -43.41 11.89 6.44
N LYS A 103 -44.35 11.01 6.07
CA LYS A 103 -45.61 10.80 6.81
C LYS A 103 -45.39 10.33 8.26
N THR A 104 -44.28 9.63 8.52
CA THR A 104 -43.80 9.26 9.86
C THR A 104 -42.28 9.19 9.87
N VAL A 105 -41.62 9.63 10.94
CA VAL A 105 -40.20 9.32 11.17
C VAL A 105 -40.09 7.95 11.82
N SER A 106 -40.09 6.88 11.00
CA SER A 106 -40.09 5.49 11.46
C SER A 106 -39.15 4.62 10.61
N PHE A 107 -37.97 5.14 10.31
CA PHE A 107 -36.98 4.52 9.43
C PHE A 107 -36.25 3.40 10.15
N ALA A 108 -36.62 2.15 9.85
CA ALA A 108 -35.90 0.96 10.30
C ALA A 108 -34.45 0.95 9.79
N GLN A 109 -33.55 0.22 10.45
CA GLN A 109 -32.13 0.22 10.08
C GLN A 109 -31.90 -0.37 8.67
N SER A 110 -31.40 0.44 7.74
CA SER A 110 -30.94 -0.01 6.42
C SER A 110 -29.52 -0.61 6.48
N ARG A 111 -29.12 -1.30 5.41
CA ARG A 111 -27.76 -1.84 5.22
C ARG A 111 -26.98 -1.14 4.10
N GLY A 112 -27.51 -0.04 3.59
CA GLY A 112 -27.03 0.69 2.43
C GLY A 112 -27.81 2.00 2.35
N GLU A 113 -28.42 2.28 1.20
CA GLU A 113 -29.27 3.47 1.02
C GLU A 113 -30.31 3.66 2.15
N PHE A 114 -30.45 4.90 2.62
CA PHE A 114 -31.40 5.29 3.66
C PHE A 114 -32.75 5.68 3.03
N HIS A 115 -33.55 4.66 2.70
CA HIS A 115 -34.99 4.76 2.38
C HIS A 115 -35.34 5.76 1.27
N GLY A 116 -34.81 5.61 0.04
CA GLY A 116 -35.18 6.44 -1.11
C GLY A 116 -34.61 7.86 -1.06
N SER A 117 -33.39 8.01 -0.53
CA SER A 117 -32.65 9.27 -0.40
C SER A 117 -31.37 9.34 -1.24
N LYS A 118 -30.95 8.23 -1.86
CA LYS A 118 -29.64 8.08 -2.53
C LYS A 118 -28.44 8.39 -1.61
N LEU A 119 -28.62 8.32 -0.29
CA LEU A 119 -27.57 8.50 0.73
C LEU A 119 -27.37 7.19 1.50
N ALA A 120 -26.12 6.77 1.72
CA ALA A 120 -25.81 5.51 2.44
C ALA A 120 -25.02 5.71 3.75
N GLY A 121 -24.18 6.74 3.84
CA GLY A 121 -23.37 7.10 5.00
C GLY A 121 -22.99 8.59 4.91
N ASN A 122 -22.38 9.13 5.98
CA ASN A 122 -22.04 10.55 6.15
C ASN A 122 -23.15 11.51 5.69
N PHE A 123 -24.29 11.49 6.38
CA PHE A 123 -25.44 12.35 6.05
C PHE A 123 -26.21 12.83 7.29
N MET A 124 -26.94 13.93 7.14
CA MET A 124 -27.92 14.39 8.12
C MET A 124 -29.34 14.39 7.56
N VAL A 125 -30.34 14.38 8.45
CA VAL A 125 -31.73 14.67 8.11
C VAL A 125 -32.33 15.61 9.16
N ARG A 126 -33.04 16.65 8.71
CA ARG A 126 -33.79 17.58 9.55
C ARG A 126 -35.27 17.46 9.21
N TRP A 127 -36.05 16.88 10.11
CA TRP A 127 -37.51 16.87 10.00
C TRP A 127 -38.09 18.07 10.74
N SER A 128 -38.98 18.83 10.09
CA SER A 128 -39.64 20.00 10.66
C SER A 128 -41.14 20.06 10.36
N GLY A 129 -41.90 20.67 11.27
CA GLY A 129 -43.34 20.85 11.16
C GLY A 129 -43.99 21.06 12.52
N ALA A 130 -45.14 20.44 12.73
CA ALA A 130 -45.86 20.40 14.00
C ALA A 130 -46.34 18.98 14.36
N ILE A 131 -46.48 18.73 15.66
CA ILE A 131 -47.11 17.53 16.22
C ILE A 131 -48.38 17.89 17.00
N THR A 132 -49.48 17.20 16.71
CA THR A 132 -50.78 17.40 17.37
C THR A 132 -51.00 16.36 18.46
N VAL A 133 -51.16 16.81 19.71
CA VAL A 133 -51.50 15.96 20.85
C VAL A 133 -52.99 16.06 21.19
N PRO A 134 -53.71 14.93 21.32
CA PRO A 134 -55.17 14.95 21.52
C PRO A 134 -55.63 15.32 22.94
N LYS A 135 -54.75 15.24 23.95
CA LYS A 135 -55.08 15.52 25.35
C LYS A 135 -53.92 16.25 26.03
N ALA A 136 -54.20 17.18 26.93
CA ALA A 136 -53.16 17.83 27.72
C ALA A 136 -52.57 16.86 28.76
N GLY A 137 -51.25 16.91 28.99
CA GLY A 137 -50.58 16.09 30.00
C GLY A 137 -49.09 15.89 29.76
N SER A 138 -48.49 14.94 30.47
CA SER A 138 -47.09 14.57 30.32
C SER A 138 -46.92 13.56 29.19
N TYR A 139 -46.14 13.91 28.17
CA TYR A 139 -45.78 13.03 27.06
C TYR A 139 -44.31 12.66 27.17
N LEU A 140 -44.01 11.36 27.10
CA LEU A 140 -42.66 10.87 26.88
C LEU A 140 -42.45 10.71 25.38
N PHE A 141 -41.36 11.25 24.87
CA PHE A 141 -40.86 10.98 23.52
C PHE A 141 -39.63 10.09 23.60
N ALA A 142 -39.42 9.25 22.59
CA ALA A 142 -38.21 8.46 22.45
C ALA A 142 -37.73 8.49 21.01
N LEU A 143 -36.41 8.63 20.84
CA LEU A 143 -35.70 8.41 19.60
C LEU A 143 -34.99 7.07 19.70
N ASN A 144 -35.07 6.23 18.67
CA ASN A 144 -34.22 5.06 18.51
C ASN A 144 -33.40 5.23 17.23
N SER A 145 -32.11 5.50 17.33
CA SER A 145 -31.24 5.81 16.19
C SER A 145 -29.93 5.04 16.20
N LYS A 146 -29.40 4.74 15.01
CA LYS A 146 -27.97 4.44 14.78
C LYS A 146 -27.30 5.79 14.54
N ASP A 147 -26.31 6.12 15.35
CA ASP A 147 -25.71 7.45 15.50
C ASP A 147 -26.72 8.55 15.91
N GLY A 148 -26.22 9.79 15.95
CA GLY A 148 -26.76 10.89 16.72
C GLY A 148 -28.15 11.36 16.30
N SER A 149 -29.05 11.55 17.27
CA SER A 149 -30.33 12.24 17.02
C SER A 149 -30.81 13.12 18.19
N ARG A 150 -31.49 14.22 17.85
CA ARG A 150 -32.05 15.21 18.79
C ARG A 150 -33.48 15.58 18.42
N LEU A 151 -34.36 15.74 19.41
CA LEU A 151 -35.76 16.14 19.24
C LEU A 151 -36.09 17.38 20.07
N HIS A 152 -36.59 18.41 19.40
CA HIS A 152 -37.21 19.58 20.01
C HIS A 152 -38.73 19.55 19.84
N VAL A 153 -39.47 19.97 20.87
CA VAL A 153 -40.92 20.21 20.82
C VAL A 153 -41.19 21.60 21.41
N GLY A 154 -41.69 22.51 20.58
CA GLY A 154 -41.49 23.94 20.78
C GLY A 154 -39.99 24.26 20.87
N ASP A 155 -39.64 25.25 21.69
CA ASP A 155 -38.24 25.68 21.90
C ASP A 155 -37.45 24.76 22.85
N LYS A 156 -38.08 23.69 23.37
CA LYS A 156 -37.46 22.78 24.34
C LYS A 156 -36.84 21.56 23.64
N LEU A 157 -35.56 21.30 23.88
CA LEU A 157 -34.92 19.99 23.66
C LEU A 157 -35.57 18.94 24.60
N VAL A 158 -36.17 17.90 24.02
CA VAL A 158 -36.91 16.85 24.73
C VAL A 158 -36.14 15.53 24.76
N VAL A 159 -35.43 15.18 23.69
CA VAL A 159 -34.58 13.98 23.61
C VAL A 159 -33.23 14.37 23.03
N ASP A 160 -32.17 13.95 23.69
CA ASP A 160 -30.79 14.05 23.19
C ASP A 160 -30.14 12.67 23.22
N ASN A 161 -29.83 12.16 22.03
CA ASN A 161 -29.18 10.89 21.76
C ASN A 161 -28.03 11.10 20.77
N TRP A 162 -27.16 12.08 21.04
CA TRP A 162 -26.03 12.40 20.16
C TRP A 162 -24.84 11.44 20.26
N GLY A 163 -23.93 11.54 19.29
CA GLY A 163 -22.69 10.77 19.18
C GLY A 163 -22.80 9.51 18.31
N PRO A 164 -21.66 8.90 17.92
CA PRO A 164 -21.65 7.66 17.16
C PRO A 164 -22.04 6.47 18.06
N HIS A 165 -23.00 5.65 17.62
CA HIS A 165 -23.44 4.45 18.36
C HIS A 165 -24.32 3.51 17.50
N PRO A 166 -24.38 2.20 17.80
CA PRO A 166 -25.39 1.30 17.22
C PRO A 166 -26.82 1.76 17.54
N MET A 167 -27.84 1.13 16.92
CA MET A 167 -29.26 1.40 17.18
C MET A 167 -29.58 1.42 18.68
N LYS A 168 -29.76 2.63 19.23
CA LYS A 168 -29.91 2.90 20.66
C LYS A 168 -31.12 3.78 20.88
N GLN A 169 -31.98 3.37 21.82
CA GLN A 169 -33.15 4.14 22.21
C GLN A 169 -32.84 5.03 23.42
N GLN A 170 -33.24 6.28 23.34
CA GLN A 170 -33.15 7.28 24.41
C GLN A 170 -34.45 8.08 24.46
N SER A 171 -34.82 8.58 25.63
CA SER A 171 -36.14 9.20 25.86
C SER A 171 -36.10 10.38 26.82
N GLY A 172 -37.13 11.21 26.73
CA GLY A 172 -37.32 12.35 27.61
C GLY A 172 -38.75 12.89 27.56
N THR A 173 -39.09 13.73 28.54
CA THR A 173 -40.48 14.03 28.88
C THR A 173 -40.78 15.53 28.80
N VAL A 174 -41.93 15.86 28.23
CA VAL A 174 -42.44 17.23 28.09
C VAL A 174 -43.94 17.28 28.41
N ARG A 175 -44.37 18.33 29.11
CA ARG A 175 -45.79 18.54 29.44
C ARG A 175 -46.41 19.45 28.38
N LEU A 176 -47.38 18.93 27.65
CA LEU A 176 -48.02 19.60 26.51
C LEU A 176 -49.49 19.93 26.82
N ARG A 177 -49.99 21.00 26.20
CA ARG A 177 -51.44 21.29 26.10
C ARG A 177 -52.03 20.49 24.93
N ALA A 178 -53.33 20.23 24.92
CA ALA A 178 -53.98 19.66 23.73
C ALA A 178 -53.85 20.65 22.54
N GLY A 179 -53.73 20.11 21.31
CA GLY A 179 -53.50 20.89 20.09
C GLY A 179 -52.11 20.67 19.48
N ALA A 180 -51.74 21.51 18.52
CA ALA A 180 -50.48 21.43 17.77
C ALA A 180 -49.33 22.16 18.47
N HIS A 181 -48.12 21.58 18.40
CA HIS A 181 -46.86 22.16 18.89
C HIS A 181 -45.80 22.05 17.79
N PRO A 182 -44.92 23.05 17.59
CA PRO A 182 -43.78 22.90 16.67
C PRO A 182 -42.94 21.67 17.02
N ILE A 183 -42.44 20.96 16.02
CA ILE A 183 -41.53 19.82 16.19
C ILE A 183 -40.34 19.95 15.24
N ARG A 184 -39.14 19.67 15.76
CA ARG A 184 -37.89 19.66 14.97
C ARG A 184 -37.00 18.52 15.43
N LEU A 185 -36.67 17.61 14.52
CA LEU A 185 -35.84 16.44 14.78
C LEU A 185 -34.62 16.51 13.85
N VAL A 186 -33.41 16.44 14.42
CA VAL A 186 -32.16 16.34 13.67
C VAL A 186 -31.57 14.95 13.87
N TYR A 187 -31.14 14.33 12.78
CA TYR A 187 -30.50 13.03 12.73
C TYR A 187 -29.17 13.14 11.96
N HIS A 188 -28.14 12.43 12.40
CA HIS A 188 -26.82 12.34 11.78
C HIS A 188 -26.38 10.86 11.77
N ASN A 189 -25.83 10.40 10.65
CA ASN A 189 -25.39 9.02 10.45
C ASN A 189 -24.03 8.99 9.75
N THR A 190 -23.02 8.40 10.40
CA THR A 190 -21.61 8.56 10.03
C THR A 190 -21.12 7.51 9.01
N ASP A 191 -21.51 6.24 9.15
CA ASP A 191 -21.07 5.11 8.31
C ASP A 191 -22.26 4.41 7.60
N VAL A 192 -21.99 3.33 6.86
CA VAL A 192 -22.96 2.76 5.91
C VAL A 192 -24.20 2.15 6.59
N GLY A 193 -25.38 2.46 6.03
CA GLY A 193 -26.70 2.11 6.56
C GLY A 193 -27.12 3.03 7.70
N GLY A 194 -28.42 3.31 7.84
CA GLY A 194 -28.93 4.23 8.86
C GLY A 194 -30.31 3.85 9.38
N GLY A 195 -30.72 4.38 10.53
CA GLY A 195 -32.02 4.10 11.15
C GLY A 195 -32.39 5.17 12.19
N CYS A 196 -33.64 5.64 12.16
CA CYS A 196 -34.17 6.63 13.08
C CYS A 196 -35.69 6.45 13.26
N LEU A 197 -36.14 6.16 14.48
CA LEU A 197 -37.56 5.98 14.82
C LEU A 197 -37.99 6.94 15.93
N LEU A 198 -38.98 7.78 15.64
CA LEU A 198 -39.67 8.66 16.58
C LEU A 198 -40.88 7.96 17.20
N LYS A 199 -40.85 7.79 18.52
CA LYS A 199 -41.93 7.21 19.33
C LYS A 199 -42.45 8.21 20.36
N TRP A 200 -43.70 8.03 20.77
CA TRP A 200 -44.31 8.75 21.88
C TRP A 200 -45.09 7.82 22.81
N MET A 201 -45.31 8.27 24.03
CA MET A 201 -46.24 7.69 24.99
C MET A 201 -47.08 8.81 25.58
N SER A 202 -48.40 8.73 25.37
CA SER A 202 -49.38 9.68 25.91
C SER A 202 -49.62 9.45 27.40
N PRO A 203 -50.27 10.40 28.10
CA PRO A 203 -50.70 10.19 29.49
C PRO A 203 -51.56 8.92 29.62
N ALA A 204 -51.09 7.93 30.38
CA ALA A 204 -51.66 6.59 30.52
C ALA A 204 -51.73 5.74 29.22
N GLY A 205 -50.97 6.08 28.18
CA GLY A 205 -50.78 5.26 26.98
C GLY A 205 -49.63 4.26 27.08
N LYS A 206 -49.35 3.55 25.98
CA LYS A 206 -48.14 2.73 25.78
C LYS A 206 -47.19 3.44 24.80
N LEU A 207 -45.89 3.13 24.86
CA LEU A 207 -44.90 3.65 23.92
C LEU A 207 -45.14 3.06 22.51
N GLN A 208 -45.36 3.92 21.54
CA GLN A 208 -45.67 3.57 20.14
C GLN A 208 -45.02 4.55 19.17
N THR A 209 -44.83 4.18 17.90
CA THR A 209 -44.45 5.13 16.84
C THR A 209 -45.44 6.29 16.78
N VAL A 210 -44.98 7.52 16.53
CA VAL A 210 -45.89 8.66 16.33
C VAL A 210 -46.68 8.44 15.03
N PRO A 211 -48.03 8.39 15.07
CA PRO A 211 -48.83 8.10 13.89
C PRO A 211 -48.84 9.28 12.92
N ALA A 212 -49.00 9.01 11.62
CA ALA A 212 -49.02 10.04 10.58
C ALA A 212 -50.12 11.10 10.80
N SER A 213 -51.25 10.72 11.38
CA SER A 213 -52.36 11.60 11.75
C SER A 213 -52.05 12.59 12.89
N ALA A 214 -50.88 12.46 13.54
CA ALA A 214 -50.40 13.41 14.54
C ALA A 214 -49.32 14.37 13.99
N LEU A 215 -48.83 14.19 12.76
CA LEU A 215 -47.73 14.98 12.19
C LEU A 215 -48.22 15.83 11.01
N PHE A 216 -47.82 17.11 11.00
CA PHE A 216 -48.25 18.09 10.00
C PHE A 216 -47.11 19.05 9.64
N HIS A 217 -47.18 19.66 8.46
CA HIS A 217 -46.25 20.70 8.02
C HIS A 217 -46.99 21.86 7.34
N ASP A 218 -46.28 22.98 7.25
CA ASP A 218 -46.71 24.20 6.56
C ASP A 218 -46.36 24.08 5.07
N ALA A 219 -47.38 23.98 4.20
CA ALA A 219 -47.17 23.85 2.75
C ALA A 219 -46.48 25.09 2.14
N GLY A 220 -46.61 26.27 2.75
CA GLY A 220 -45.89 27.48 2.33
C GLY A 220 -44.39 27.38 2.57
N LYS A 221 -43.97 26.72 3.66
CA LYS A 221 -42.55 26.44 3.92
C LYS A 221 -41.99 25.39 2.97
N LEU A 222 -42.75 24.35 2.64
CA LEU A 222 -42.31 23.36 1.65
C LEU A 222 -41.97 24.02 0.30
N GLY A 223 -42.84 24.91 -0.19
CA GLY A 223 -42.61 25.65 -1.43
C GLY A 223 -41.45 26.68 -1.38
N GLY A 224 -40.96 27.02 -0.18
CA GLY A 224 -39.84 27.95 0.00
C GLY A 224 -38.45 27.31 -0.02
N ILE A 225 -38.34 25.98 0.14
CA ILE A 225 -37.05 25.28 0.27
C ILE A 225 -36.54 24.89 -1.12
N LYS A 226 -35.41 25.50 -1.53
CA LYS A 226 -34.73 25.18 -2.80
C LYS A 226 -33.73 24.05 -2.60
N TRP A 227 -33.79 23.04 -3.47
CA TRP A 227 -32.88 21.90 -3.55
C TRP A 227 -32.75 21.45 -5.00
N ASP A 228 -31.70 20.69 -5.33
CA ASP A 228 -31.42 20.29 -6.71
C ASP A 228 -32.15 19.00 -7.11
N GLN A 229 -33.32 19.18 -7.72
CA GLN A 229 -34.15 18.08 -8.18
C GLN A 229 -33.56 17.35 -9.40
N GLN A 230 -32.76 18.02 -10.21
CA GLN A 230 -32.16 17.42 -11.41
C GLN A 230 -30.96 16.56 -11.03
N ALA A 231 -30.02 17.09 -10.25
CA ALA A 231 -28.88 16.33 -9.73
C ALA A 231 -29.34 15.13 -8.89
N PHE A 232 -30.42 15.28 -8.09
CA PHE A 232 -31.01 14.16 -7.39
C PHE A 232 -31.64 13.12 -8.34
N ALA A 233 -32.31 13.52 -9.42
CA ALA A 233 -32.90 12.60 -10.38
C ALA A 233 -31.81 11.78 -11.10
N GLU A 234 -30.79 12.45 -11.62
CA GLU A 234 -29.70 11.89 -12.43
C GLU A 234 -28.73 11.01 -11.62
N ALA A 235 -28.52 11.30 -10.33
CA ALA A 235 -27.58 10.54 -9.51
C ALA A 235 -27.93 9.05 -9.39
N ILE A 236 -26.93 8.16 -9.56
CA ILE A 236 -27.10 6.74 -9.29
C ILE A 236 -27.11 6.51 -7.77
N GLY A 237 -28.02 5.68 -7.28
CA GLY A 237 -28.10 5.34 -5.86
C GLY A 237 -26.86 4.57 -5.39
N PRO A 238 -26.39 4.77 -4.14
CA PRO A 238 -25.25 4.05 -3.60
C PRO A 238 -25.55 2.56 -3.60
N ASN A 239 -24.68 1.79 -4.25
CA ASN A 239 -24.89 0.37 -4.54
C ASN A 239 -25.41 -0.40 -3.31
N THR A 240 -26.42 -1.25 -3.55
CA THR A 240 -26.88 -2.29 -2.61
C THR A 240 -25.66 -2.94 -1.95
N PRO A 241 -25.62 -3.10 -0.61
CA PRO A 241 -24.47 -3.67 0.06
C PRO A 241 -24.06 -4.98 -0.62
N PRO A 242 -22.76 -5.16 -0.93
CA PRO A 242 -22.32 -6.30 -1.74
C PRO A 242 -22.80 -7.60 -1.11
N ALA A 243 -23.19 -8.54 -1.97
CA ALA A 243 -23.57 -9.88 -1.55
C ALA A 243 -22.53 -10.42 -0.55
N LYS A 244 -22.99 -11.01 0.57
CA LYS A 244 -22.11 -11.48 1.66
C LYS A 244 -20.89 -12.19 1.04
N PRO A 245 -19.65 -11.75 1.31
CA PRO A 245 -18.47 -12.28 0.64
C PRO A 245 -18.46 -13.80 0.66
N VAL A 246 -18.40 -14.42 -0.51
CA VAL A 246 -18.30 -15.87 -0.62
C VAL A 246 -16.97 -16.28 -0.01
N SER A 247 -16.98 -17.33 0.83
CA SER A 247 -15.79 -17.69 1.60
C SER A 247 -14.63 -18.06 0.66
N GLY A 248 -13.57 -17.26 0.71
CA GLY A 248 -12.45 -17.39 -0.24
C GLY A 248 -12.80 -16.99 -1.68
N SER A 249 -13.50 -15.88 -1.86
CA SER A 249 -13.56 -15.15 -3.13
C SER A 249 -12.30 -14.29 -3.37
N LEU A 250 -11.94 -14.04 -4.63
CA LEU A 250 -10.94 -13.01 -4.99
C LEU A 250 -11.54 -11.60 -4.81
N PRO A 251 -11.05 -10.75 -3.88
CA PRO A 251 -11.68 -9.46 -3.60
C PRO A 251 -11.57 -8.46 -4.76
N GLN A 252 -12.70 -7.81 -5.11
CA GLN A 252 -12.81 -6.81 -6.19
C GLN A 252 -11.74 -5.71 -6.16
N LYS A 253 -11.20 -5.37 -4.98
CA LYS A 253 -10.14 -4.35 -4.86
C LYS A 253 -8.90 -4.64 -5.71
N PHE A 254 -8.59 -5.90 -6.03
CA PHE A 254 -7.48 -6.28 -6.92
C PHE A 254 -7.82 -6.14 -8.42
N GLY A 255 -9.06 -5.87 -8.79
CA GLY A 255 -9.50 -5.76 -10.19
C GLY A 255 -10.00 -7.09 -10.77
N ASN A 256 -9.62 -7.41 -11.99
CA ASN A 256 -10.04 -8.64 -12.67
C ASN A 256 -9.08 -9.82 -12.40
N PHE A 257 -7.86 -9.57 -11.93
CA PHE A 257 -6.88 -10.62 -11.66
C PHE A 257 -5.98 -10.26 -10.49
N VAL A 258 -5.22 -11.24 -9.99
CA VAL A 258 -4.04 -11.02 -9.16
C VAL A 258 -2.93 -12.01 -9.55
N GLY A 259 -1.73 -11.50 -9.79
CA GLY A 259 -0.50 -12.27 -9.95
C GLY A 259 -0.01 -12.75 -8.59
N THR A 260 0.14 -14.06 -8.41
CA THR A 260 0.68 -14.64 -7.18
C THR A 260 1.22 -16.05 -7.37
N ALA A 261 1.99 -16.58 -6.40
CA ALA A 261 2.21 -18.01 -6.30
C ALA A 261 0.94 -18.70 -5.76
N LEU A 262 0.39 -19.69 -6.47
CA LEU A 262 -0.83 -20.39 -6.07
C LEU A 262 -0.64 -21.91 -6.00
N ARG A 263 -0.94 -22.52 -4.84
CA ARG A 263 -1.09 -23.97 -4.69
C ARG A 263 -2.55 -24.40 -4.84
N VAL A 264 -2.85 -25.24 -5.83
CA VAL A 264 -4.23 -25.75 -6.07
C VAL A 264 -4.51 -27.15 -5.51
N GLY A 265 -3.47 -27.87 -5.07
CA GLY A 265 -3.59 -29.23 -4.55
C GLY A 265 -2.26 -29.99 -4.59
N LYS A 266 -2.30 -31.25 -4.98
CA LYS A 266 -1.13 -32.10 -5.25
C LYS A 266 -1.29 -32.83 -6.58
N ASP A 267 -0.17 -33.12 -7.24
CA ASP A 267 -0.07 -34.03 -8.38
C ASP A 267 0.90 -35.19 -8.04
N PRO A 268 1.11 -36.20 -8.92
CA PRO A 268 1.95 -37.36 -8.60
C PRO A 268 3.38 -37.06 -8.14
N ARG A 269 3.90 -35.84 -8.39
CA ARG A 269 5.27 -35.42 -8.02
C ARG A 269 5.33 -34.64 -6.70
N GLY A 270 4.24 -34.05 -6.23
CA GLY A 270 4.25 -33.22 -5.02
C GLY A 270 3.12 -32.22 -4.93
N ASP A 271 3.35 -31.08 -4.29
CA ASP A 271 2.40 -29.96 -4.26
C ASP A 271 2.25 -29.36 -5.66
N ASN A 272 1.01 -29.27 -6.16
CA ASN A 272 0.70 -28.66 -7.45
C ASN A 272 0.61 -27.14 -7.25
N VAL A 273 1.72 -26.45 -7.58
CA VAL A 273 1.90 -25.00 -7.47
C VAL A 273 2.13 -24.42 -8.87
N ALA A 274 1.63 -23.21 -9.10
CA ALA A 274 2.07 -22.30 -10.16
C ALA A 274 2.74 -21.10 -9.48
N PHE A 275 4.01 -20.80 -9.80
CA PHE A 275 4.73 -19.71 -9.13
C PHE A 275 4.41 -18.33 -9.73
N ARG A 276 4.08 -18.28 -11.02
CA ARG A 276 3.60 -17.07 -11.73
C ARG A 276 2.12 -17.25 -12.09
N ALA A 277 1.24 -17.45 -11.11
CA ALA A 277 -0.18 -17.68 -11.34
C ALA A 277 -0.94 -16.34 -11.48
N GLN A 278 -1.54 -16.11 -12.64
CA GLN A 278 -2.54 -15.05 -12.83
C GLN A 278 -3.91 -15.64 -12.43
N VAL A 279 -4.42 -15.26 -11.27
CA VAL A 279 -5.74 -15.70 -10.76
C VAL A 279 -6.80 -14.73 -11.28
N ILE A 280 -7.58 -15.15 -12.27
CA ILE A 280 -8.54 -14.32 -13.01
C ILE A 280 -9.96 -14.57 -12.51
N ARG A 281 -10.67 -13.48 -12.17
CA ARG A 281 -12.07 -13.42 -11.74
C ARG A 281 -13.01 -13.59 -12.94
N LEU A 282 -14.06 -14.40 -12.78
CA LEU A 282 -15.06 -14.70 -13.82
C LEU A 282 -16.51 -14.32 -13.43
N ASP A 283 -16.72 -13.84 -12.20
CA ASP A 283 -17.98 -13.30 -11.71
C ASP A 283 -17.76 -12.00 -10.91
N ALA A 284 -18.80 -11.19 -10.73
CA ALA A 284 -18.67 -9.92 -9.99
C ALA A 284 -18.17 -10.14 -8.54
N GLN A 285 -18.59 -11.26 -7.91
CA GLN A 285 -18.32 -11.61 -6.52
C GLN A 285 -16.90 -12.17 -6.28
N GLY A 286 -16.18 -12.60 -7.32
CA GLY A 286 -14.89 -13.28 -7.18
C GLY A 286 -15.01 -14.73 -6.67
N ALA A 287 -16.18 -15.34 -6.68
CA ALA A 287 -16.39 -16.73 -6.30
C ALA A 287 -16.07 -17.70 -7.45
N ALA A 288 -16.26 -17.25 -8.69
CA ALA A 288 -15.80 -17.93 -9.89
C ALA A 288 -14.47 -17.36 -10.36
N CYS A 289 -13.46 -18.23 -10.48
CA CYS A 289 -12.15 -17.85 -11.00
C CYS A 289 -11.50 -19.00 -11.77
N VAL A 290 -10.49 -18.68 -12.57
CA VAL A 290 -9.47 -19.61 -13.03
C VAL A 290 -8.08 -19.11 -12.59
N ALA A 291 -7.08 -19.97 -12.65
CA ALA A 291 -5.68 -19.57 -12.51
C ALA A 291 -4.88 -20.02 -13.74
N PHE A 292 -4.12 -19.12 -14.34
CA PHE A 292 -3.23 -19.39 -15.48
C PHE A 292 -1.76 -19.27 -15.05
N ASP A 293 -0.90 -20.19 -15.46
CA ASP A 293 0.51 -20.24 -15.08
C ASP A 293 1.41 -19.66 -16.18
N ALA A 294 2.02 -18.50 -15.92
CA ALA A 294 2.91 -17.86 -16.90
C ALA A 294 4.26 -18.60 -17.08
N ASP A 295 4.64 -19.52 -16.18
CA ASP A 295 5.83 -20.36 -16.38
C ASP A 295 5.55 -21.58 -17.26
N THR A 296 4.33 -22.17 -17.21
CA THR A 296 4.02 -23.42 -17.94
C THR A 296 2.94 -23.31 -19.02
N MET A 297 2.35 -22.13 -19.22
CA MET A 297 1.26 -21.87 -20.20
C MET A 297 0.03 -22.77 -20.03
N ARG A 298 -0.23 -23.25 -18.80
CA ARG A 298 -1.42 -24.07 -18.48
C ARG A 298 -2.50 -23.25 -17.77
N MET A 299 -3.75 -23.64 -17.97
CA MET A 299 -4.84 -23.25 -17.09
C MET A 299 -4.84 -24.18 -15.87
N VAL A 300 -4.25 -23.73 -14.76
CA VAL A 300 -3.91 -24.51 -13.54
C VAL A 300 -5.14 -25.17 -12.92
N ALA A 301 -6.23 -24.42 -12.80
CA ALA A 301 -7.51 -24.87 -12.28
C ALA A 301 -8.61 -23.85 -12.61
N GLY A 302 -9.87 -24.27 -12.47
CA GLY A 302 -11.04 -23.41 -12.43
C GLY A 302 -12.01 -23.80 -11.31
N TRP A 303 -12.70 -22.83 -10.72
CA TRP A 303 -13.69 -23.04 -9.65
C TRP A 303 -14.82 -22.01 -9.72
N THR A 304 -15.97 -22.31 -9.08
CA THR A 304 -17.19 -21.47 -9.13
C THR A 304 -17.81 -21.16 -7.76
N GLN A 305 -17.18 -21.58 -6.65
CA GLN A 305 -17.75 -21.55 -5.29
C GLN A 305 -16.81 -20.92 -4.24
N GLY A 306 -15.85 -20.10 -4.66
CA GLY A 306 -14.78 -19.58 -3.79
C GLY A 306 -13.78 -20.67 -3.38
N GLY A 307 -13.28 -20.60 -2.14
CA GLY A 307 -12.26 -21.50 -1.60
C GLY A 307 -10.80 -21.07 -1.82
N LEU A 308 -10.57 -19.87 -2.38
CA LEU A 308 -9.25 -19.23 -2.46
C LEU A 308 -8.85 -18.65 -1.08
N LYS A 309 -7.67 -19.01 -0.60
CA LYS A 309 -7.10 -18.49 0.64
C LYS A 309 -5.90 -17.61 0.29
N LEU A 310 -6.13 -16.29 0.27
CA LEU A 310 -5.07 -15.30 0.17
C LEU A 310 -4.33 -15.24 1.51
N GLU A 311 -3.13 -15.81 1.54
CA GLU A 311 -2.26 -15.95 2.70
C GLU A 311 -0.80 -15.73 2.29
N GLY A 312 0.03 -15.25 3.21
CA GLY A 312 1.41 -14.87 2.92
C GLY A 312 1.65 -13.39 3.19
N LEU A 313 2.74 -12.84 2.67
CA LEU A 313 3.28 -11.56 3.15
C LEU A 313 2.45 -10.32 2.78
N PRO A 314 2.06 -10.09 1.52
CA PRO A 314 1.27 -8.90 1.16
C PRO A 314 -0.15 -9.01 1.76
N PHE A 315 -0.70 -10.22 1.87
CA PHE A 315 -2.08 -10.48 2.28
C PHE A 315 -2.27 -10.49 3.81
N THR A 316 -1.49 -11.30 4.53
CA THR A 316 -1.67 -11.57 5.97
C THR A 316 -0.42 -11.35 6.82
N GLY A 317 0.73 -11.05 6.21
CA GLY A 317 2.03 -10.93 6.90
C GLY A 317 2.61 -12.26 7.40
N GLY A 318 2.03 -13.41 7.02
CA GLY A 318 2.37 -14.72 7.56
C GLY A 318 3.59 -15.37 6.89
N HIS A 319 4.69 -15.52 7.64
CA HIS A 319 5.91 -16.22 7.16
C HIS A 319 5.62 -17.63 6.62
N GLY A 320 6.23 -17.98 5.48
CA GLY A 320 6.21 -19.34 4.92
C GLY A 320 4.87 -19.76 4.29
N ALA A 321 3.86 -18.90 4.31
CA ALA A 321 2.61 -19.09 3.59
C ALA A 321 2.63 -18.32 2.26
N PHE A 322 1.95 -18.88 1.27
CA PHE A 322 1.60 -18.25 -0.01
C PHE A 322 0.22 -18.78 -0.43
N PRO A 323 -0.52 -18.09 -1.31
CA PRO A 323 -1.93 -18.41 -1.57
C PRO A 323 -2.22 -19.88 -1.94
N SER A 324 -3.36 -20.37 -1.45
CA SER A 324 -3.81 -21.75 -1.69
C SER A 324 -5.29 -21.83 -2.06
N HIS A 325 -5.68 -22.79 -2.91
CA HIS A 325 -7.09 -23.07 -3.22
C HIS A 325 -7.52 -24.44 -2.69
N ASN A 326 -8.36 -24.41 -1.66
CA ASN A 326 -8.78 -25.59 -0.91
C ASN A 326 -10.24 -26.00 -1.20
N GLY A 327 -10.95 -25.24 -2.03
CA GLY A 327 -12.32 -25.53 -2.45
C GLY A 327 -12.40 -26.64 -3.50
N ALA A 328 -13.65 -27.04 -3.80
CA ALA A 328 -13.96 -27.84 -4.98
C ALA A 328 -13.55 -27.09 -6.26
N LYS A 329 -13.03 -27.82 -7.24
CA LYS A 329 -12.56 -27.30 -8.53
C LYS A 329 -13.31 -28.01 -9.65
N VAL A 330 -13.64 -27.27 -10.70
CA VAL A 330 -14.26 -27.80 -11.92
C VAL A 330 -13.25 -28.65 -12.70
N PHE A 331 -11.98 -28.23 -12.73
CA PHE A 331 -10.86 -28.98 -13.30
C PHE A 331 -9.53 -28.57 -12.64
N THR A 332 -8.50 -29.38 -12.83
CA THR A 332 -7.08 -29.05 -12.55
C THR A 332 -6.22 -29.38 -13.77
N ASN A 333 -4.98 -28.88 -13.77
CA ASN A 333 -3.88 -29.38 -14.57
C ASN A 333 -2.62 -29.53 -13.70
N GLN A 334 -1.92 -30.66 -13.81
CA GLN A 334 -0.63 -30.91 -13.15
C GLN A 334 0.44 -29.88 -13.55
N ALA A 335 1.51 -29.74 -12.76
CA ALA A 335 2.58 -28.76 -12.98
C ALA A 335 3.50 -29.15 -14.16
N ALA A 336 3.00 -28.99 -15.38
CA ALA A 336 3.62 -29.41 -16.64
C ALA A 336 3.17 -28.47 -17.78
N PRO A 337 3.71 -28.59 -19.01
CA PRO A 337 3.35 -27.70 -20.11
C PRO A 337 1.87 -27.78 -20.49
N GLY A 338 1.22 -26.62 -20.60
CA GLY A 338 -0.16 -26.50 -21.11
C GLY A 338 -0.26 -26.55 -22.63
N TRP A 339 0.87 -26.38 -23.33
CA TRP A 339 1.00 -26.51 -24.78
C TRP A 339 2.15 -27.46 -25.14
N GLY A 340 1.93 -28.29 -26.16
CA GLY A 340 2.95 -29.20 -26.70
C GLY A 340 4.07 -28.44 -27.42
N ASN A 341 5.25 -29.06 -27.51
CA ASN A 341 6.34 -28.56 -28.35
C ASN A 341 6.02 -28.74 -29.86
N ALA A 342 6.99 -28.42 -30.74
CA ALA A 342 6.82 -28.52 -32.19
C ALA A 342 6.54 -29.94 -32.72
N GLN A 343 6.70 -30.97 -31.89
CA GLN A 343 6.35 -32.38 -32.18
C GLN A 343 5.05 -32.82 -31.48
N GLY A 344 4.34 -31.90 -30.81
CA GLY A 344 3.16 -32.17 -30.00
C GLY A 344 3.44 -32.83 -28.64
N SER A 345 4.72 -32.97 -28.24
CA SER A 345 5.09 -33.59 -26.96
C SER A 345 4.83 -32.66 -25.79
N LEU A 346 4.26 -33.22 -24.72
CA LEU A 346 3.88 -32.54 -23.47
C LEU A 346 4.78 -32.97 -22.29
N ALA A 347 6.02 -33.36 -22.58
CA ALA A 347 7.05 -33.69 -21.59
C ALA A 347 7.61 -32.44 -20.91
N GLU A 348 7.98 -32.54 -19.63
CA GLU A 348 8.58 -31.45 -18.86
C GLU A 348 10.07 -31.69 -18.64
N SER A 349 10.92 -30.80 -19.17
CA SER A 349 12.38 -30.89 -19.09
C SER A 349 13.01 -29.97 -18.03
N ARG A 350 12.23 -29.05 -17.43
CA ARG A 350 12.70 -28.08 -16.42
C ARG A 350 12.51 -28.57 -14.98
N MET A 351 12.34 -29.88 -14.79
CA MET A 351 12.21 -30.50 -13.47
C MET A 351 13.53 -30.37 -12.69
N PRO A 352 13.51 -29.97 -11.40
CA PRO A 352 14.67 -30.12 -10.53
C PRO A 352 15.10 -31.58 -10.39
N GLU A 353 16.38 -31.81 -10.06
CA GLU A 353 17.03 -33.13 -10.01
C GLU A 353 16.31 -34.18 -9.13
N ASP A 354 15.55 -33.76 -8.11
CA ASP A 354 14.81 -34.68 -7.24
C ASP A 354 13.45 -35.12 -7.80
N GLY A 355 13.01 -34.56 -8.93
CA GLY A 355 11.77 -34.90 -9.64
C GLY A 355 10.47 -34.63 -8.86
N LYS A 356 10.56 -34.04 -7.65
CA LYS A 356 9.50 -33.98 -6.64
C LYS A 356 9.04 -32.55 -6.32
N TYR A 357 9.20 -31.67 -7.30
CA TYR A 357 8.95 -30.24 -7.18
C TYR A 357 8.50 -29.70 -8.55
N PRO A 358 7.64 -28.67 -8.61
CA PRO A 358 7.24 -28.04 -9.87
C PRO A 358 8.46 -27.58 -10.71
N PRO A 359 8.32 -27.55 -12.05
CA PRO A 359 9.35 -26.98 -12.93
C PRO A 359 9.63 -25.51 -12.61
N LEU A 360 10.85 -25.05 -12.90
CA LEU A 360 11.31 -23.70 -12.56
C LEU A 360 11.46 -22.82 -13.82
N GLY A 361 10.93 -21.60 -13.76
CA GLY A 361 11.05 -20.58 -14.81
C GLY A 361 10.24 -20.88 -16.07
N PRO A 362 10.22 -19.97 -17.06
CA PRO A 362 9.31 -20.05 -18.20
C PRO A 362 9.63 -21.18 -19.19
N LEU A 363 8.66 -21.49 -20.05
CA LEU A 363 8.85 -22.45 -21.15
C LEU A 363 9.90 -21.94 -22.15
N PRO A 364 10.56 -22.85 -22.90
CA PRO A 364 11.35 -22.43 -24.04
C PRO A 364 10.49 -21.58 -24.98
N LYS A 365 10.96 -20.37 -25.32
CA LYS A 365 10.23 -19.38 -26.13
C LYS A 365 9.85 -19.91 -27.54
N SER A 366 10.43 -21.02 -27.97
CA SER A 366 10.13 -21.78 -29.20
C SER A 366 9.02 -22.84 -29.06
N GLN A 367 8.59 -23.17 -27.84
CA GLN A 367 7.44 -24.01 -27.53
C GLN A 367 6.22 -23.13 -27.22
N ALA A 368 6.33 -22.24 -26.24
CA ALA A 368 5.33 -21.21 -25.96
C ALA A 368 5.94 -20.08 -25.12
N HIS A 369 5.40 -18.87 -25.22
CA HIS A 369 5.99 -17.66 -24.65
C HIS A 369 4.88 -16.74 -24.13
N TYR A 370 4.87 -16.44 -22.82
CA TYR A 370 3.97 -15.43 -22.27
C TYR A 370 4.22 -14.06 -22.90
N LYS A 371 3.17 -13.25 -23.04
CA LYS A 371 3.28 -11.88 -23.53
C LYS A 371 2.53 -10.86 -22.70
N GLY A 372 1.79 -11.29 -21.69
CA GLY A 372 1.01 -10.40 -20.81
C GLY A 372 -0.48 -10.69 -20.89
N LEU A 373 -1.28 -9.72 -20.47
CA LEU A 373 -2.74 -9.78 -20.55
C LEU A 373 -3.33 -8.42 -20.93
N TYR A 374 -4.41 -8.47 -21.70
CA TYR A 374 -5.29 -7.33 -21.96
C TYR A 374 -6.44 -7.33 -20.95
N VAL A 375 -6.99 -6.16 -20.70
CA VAL A 375 -8.13 -5.93 -19.82
C VAL A 375 -9.15 -5.08 -20.55
N HIS A 376 -10.42 -5.47 -20.49
CA HIS A 376 -11.50 -4.78 -21.19
C HIS A 376 -12.78 -4.88 -20.37
N GLY A 377 -13.10 -3.84 -19.60
CA GLY A 377 -14.18 -3.90 -18.61
C GLY A 377 -13.91 -5.00 -17.56
N ASP A 378 -14.86 -5.92 -17.37
CA ASP A 378 -14.72 -7.07 -16.46
C ASP A 378 -13.92 -8.24 -17.06
N LYS A 379 -13.58 -8.21 -18.35
CA LYS A 379 -12.83 -9.27 -19.05
C LYS A 379 -11.32 -9.13 -18.85
N THR A 380 -10.62 -10.27 -18.95
CA THR A 380 -9.17 -10.35 -19.06
C THR A 380 -8.81 -11.35 -20.16
N VAL A 381 -8.03 -10.91 -21.16
CA VAL A 381 -7.60 -11.73 -22.29
C VAL A 381 -6.10 -12.00 -22.18
N LEU A 382 -5.73 -13.25 -21.96
CA LEU A 382 -4.35 -13.71 -21.92
C LEU A 382 -3.71 -13.59 -23.30
N ARG A 383 -2.46 -13.12 -23.35
CA ARG A 383 -1.67 -12.97 -24.58
C ARG A 383 -0.41 -13.83 -24.49
N TYR A 384 -0.20 -14.68 -25.48
CA TYR A 384 1.00 -15.52 -25.59
C TYR A 384 1.25 -15.96 -27.04
N THR A 385 2.35 -16.67 -27.29
CA THR A 385 2.58 -17.41 -28.55
C THR A 385 2.73 -18.91 -28.29
N VAL A 386 2.42 -19.72 -29.30
CA VAL A 386 2.68 -21.17 -29.36
C VAL A 386 3.64 -21.39 -30.53
N GLY A 387 4.91 -21.64 -30.21
CA GLY A 387 6.01 -21.38 -31.12
C GLY A 387 5.94 -19.93 -31.66
N PRO A 388 5.94 -19.70 -32.98
CA PRO A 388 5.79 -18.38 -33.58
C PRO A 388 4.33 -17.88 -33.60
N ASP A 389 3.34 -18.76 -33.41
CA ASP A 389 1.94 -18.47 -33.71
C ASP A 389 1.30 -17.67 -32.55
N PRO A 390 0.74 -16.47 -32.80
CA PRO A 390 0.13 -15.66 -31.74
C PRO A 390 -1.23 -16.22 -31.31
N VAL A 391 -1.49 -16.17 -30.00
CA VAL A 391 -2.75 -16.63 -29.37
C VAL A 391 -3.31 -15.54 -28.45
N LEU A 392 -4.64 -15.49 -28.39
CA LEU A 392 -5.46 -14.78 -27.41
C LEU A 392 -6.35 -15.81 -26.71
N GLU A 393 -6.49 -15.71 -25.39
CA GLU A 393 -7.34 -16.61 -24.62
C GLU A 393 -8.16 -15.84 -23.59
N LEU A 394 -9.49 -15.89 -23.72
CA LEU A 394 -10.46 -15.31 -22.80
C LEU A 394 -11.14 -16.44 -21.99
N PRO A 395 -10.81 -16.60 -20.69
CA PRO A 395 -11.64 -17.37 -19.77
C PRO A 395 -12.89 -16.57 -19.39
N ALA A 396 -14.04 -17.24 -19.28
CA ALA A 396 -15.32 -16.63 -18.93
C ALA A 396 -16.22 -17.59 -18.14
N LEU A 397 -17.36 -17.09 -17.63
CA LEU A 397 -18.43 -17.87 -17.01
C LEU A 397 -19.72 -17.70 -17.81
N GLU A 398 -20.12 -18.72 -18.57
CA GLU A 398 -21.35 -18.73 -19.37
C GLU A 398 -22.37 -19.69 -18.74
N ASN A 399 -23.53 -19.19 -18.31
CA ASN A 399 -24.59 -19.99 -17.68
C ASN A 399 -24.13 -20.85 -16.49
N GLY A 400 -23.11 -20.39 -15.75
CA GLY A 400 -22.50 -21.12 -14.63
C GLY A 400 -21.43 -22.15 -15.02
N LEU A 401 -21.17 -22.36 -16.31
CA LEU A 401 -20.08 -23.16 -16.83
C LEU A 401 -18.85 -22.29 -17.09
N ILE A 402 -17.67 -22.79 -16.75
CA ILE A 402 -16.41 -22.12 -17.14
C ILE A 402 -16.18 -22.38 -18.64
N THR A 403 -15.88 -21.33 -19.39
CA THR A 403 -15.48 -21.40 -20.79
C THR A 403 -14.10 -20.80 -21.01
N ARG A 404 -13.40 -21.24 -22.07
CA ARG A 404 -12.14 -20.67 -22.56
C ARG A 404 -12.28 -20.44 -24.06
N THR A 405 -12.48 -19.20 -24.50
CA THR A 405 -12.44 -18.83 -25.91
C THR A 405 -10.98 -18.62 -26.31
N ILE A 406 -10.51 -19.36 -27.31
CA ILE A 406 -9.13 -19.33 -27.80
C ILE A 406 -9.15 -18.91 -29.27
N GLN A 407 -8.46 -17.81 -29.58
CA GLN A 407 -8.31 -17.27 -30.93
C GLN A 407 -6.83 -17.16 -31.26
N GLY A 408 -6.39 -17.72 -32.37
CA GLY A 408 -4.98 -17.74 -32.75
C GLY A 408 -4.75 -17.86 -34.25
N LYS A 409 -3.48 -17.89 -34.66
CA LYS A 409 -3.09 -18.04 -36.06
C LYS A 409 -2.17 -19.25 -36.24
N PHE A 410 -2.66 -20.42 -35.86
CA PHE A 410 -1.90 -21.68 -35.89
C PHE A 410 -1.47 -22.06 -37.32
N THR A 411 -0.20 -21.82 -37.65
CA THR A 411 0.41 -22.17 -38.95
C THR A 411 0.79 -23.65 -39.03
N ARG A 412 0.86 -24.33 -37.89
CA ARG A 412 1.19 -25.75 -37.74
C ARG A 412 0.20 -26.44 -36.78
N PRO A 413 0.07 -27.77 -36.83
CA PRO A 413 -0.68 -28.51 -35.82
C PRO A 413 -0.08 -28.31 -34.43
N ALA A 414 -0.92 -28.04 -33.43
CA ALA A 414 -0.54 -27.84 -32.04
C ALA A 414 -1.36 -28.76 -31.11
N VAL A 415 -0.90 -28.90 -29.86
CA VAL A 415 -1.59 -29.66 -28.82
C VAL A 415 -1.76 -28.75 -27.60
N VAL A 416 -3.00 -28.57 -27.14
CA VAL A 416 -3.32 -27.81 -25.91
C VAL A 416 -3.91 -28.74 -24.86
N VAL A 417 -3.52 -28.55 -23.60
CA VAL A 417 -4.07 -29.27 -22.45
C VAL A 417 -5.31 -28.56 -21.93
N LEU A 418 -6.38 -29.33 -21.71
CA LEU A 418 -7.66 -28.84 -21.21
C LEU A 418 -7.81 -29.11 -19.71
N ALA A 419 -7.54 -30.34 -19.27
CA ALA A 419 -7.60 -30.77 -17.87
C ALA A 419 -6.74 -32.03 -17.63
N ASP A 420 -6.40 -32.32 -16.38
CA ASP A 420 -6.07 -33.68 -15.93
C ASP A 420 -7.32 -34.57 -16.12
N GLU A 421 -7.17 -35.79 -16.64
CA GLU A 421 -8.30 -36.70 -16.90
C GLU A 421 -9.05 -37.09 -15.61
N LYS A 422 -8.31 -37.23 -14.50
CA LYS A 422 -8.88 -37.61 -13.20
C LYS A 422 -9.63 -36.44 -12.56
N GLY A 423 -10.95 -36.43 -12.74
CA GLY A 423 -11.85 -35.46 -12.11
C GLY A 423 -12.23 -34.26 -13.00
N ALA A 424 -11.85 -34.28 -14.27
CA ALA A 424 -12.42 -33.39 -15.26
C ALA A 424 -13.93 -33.65 -15.46
N PRO A 425 -14.71 -32.63 -15.88
CA PRO A 425 -16.09 -32.83 -16.31
C PRO A 425 -16.11 -33.33 -17.76
N GLY A 426 -17.29 -33.54 -18.33
CA GLY A 426 -17.42 -33.60 -19.78
C GLY A 426 -16.97 -32.28 -20.40
N ILE A 427 -16.02 -32.31 -21.34
CA ILE A 427 -15.48 -31.11 -22.02
C ILE A 427 -16.01 -31.06 -23.45
N GLN A 428 -16.58 -29.93 -23.83
CA GLN A 428 -17.08 -29.68 -25.19
C GLN A 428 -16.18 -28.67 -25.92
N VAL A 429 -16.17 -28.72 -27.25
CA VAL A 429 -15.46 -27.76 -28.12
C VAL A 429 -16.46 -27.19 -29.12
N VAL A 430 -16.60 -25.87 -29.09
CA VAL A 430 -17.54 -25.08 -29.89
C VAL A 430 -16.78 -24.32 -30.97
N GLY A 431 -17.36 -24.23 -32.17
CA GLY A 431 -16.74 -23.61 -33.35
C GLY A 431 -15.70 -24.46 -34.08
N SER A 432 -15.48 -25.72 -33.67
CA SER A 432 -14.58 -26.65 -34.37
C SER A 432 -15.14 -28.07 -34.41
N LYS A 433 -14.71 -28.85 -35.41
CA LYS A 433 -14.96 -30.29 -35.52
C LYS A 433 -13.94 -31.13 -34.74
N ALA A 434 -12.86 -30.53 -34.23
CA ALA A 434 -11.87 -31.21 -33.41
C ALA A 434 -12.45 -31.57 -32.04
N LYS A 435 -12.28 -32.83 -31.63
CA LYS A 435 -12.78 -33.35 -30.34
C LYS A 435 -11.62 -33.50 -29.33
N PRO A 436 -11.88 -33.30 -28.03
CA PRO A 436 -10.93 -33.69 -26.99
C PRO A 436 -10.62 -35.19 -27.02
N GLY A 437 -9.42 -35.56 -26.56
CA GLY A 437 -9.01 -36.95 -26.32
C GLY A 437 -7.92 -37.01 -25.25
N THR A 438 -7.51 -38.21 -24.83
CA THR A 438 -6.52 -38.38 -23.74
C THR A 438 -5.09 -38.52 -24.27
N SER A 439 -4.12 -37.90 -23.58
CA SER A 439 -2.68 -38.18 -23.67
C SER A 439 -2.07 -38.08 -22.27
N ASP A 440 -1.31 -39.08 -21.83
CA ASP A 440 -0.56 -39.07 -20.56
C ASP A 440 -1.39 -38.69 -19.32
N GLY A 441 -2.62 -39.24 -19.22
CA GLY A 441 -3.56 -38.93 -18.13
C GLY A 441 -4.12 -37.50 -18.14
N ARG A 442 -4.01 -36.78 -19.26
CA ARG A 442 -4.57 -35.45 -19.49
C ARG A 442 -5.53 -35.46 -20.68
N ILE A 443 -6.61 -34.68 -20.59
CA ILE A 443 -7.48 -34.36 -21.71
C ILE A 443 -6.82 -33.24 -22.52
N VAL A 444 -6.61 -33.49 -23.81
CA VAL A 444 -5.94 -32.61 -24.76
C VAL A 444 -6.81 -32.37 -25.99
N LEU A 445 -6.59 -31.24 -26.67
CA LEU A 445 -7.14 -30.96 -27.99
C LEU A 445 -5.99 -30.85 -28.99
N LYS A 446 -6.09 -31.60 -30.10
CA LYS A 446 -5.22 -31.43 -31.27
C LYS A 446 -5.81 -30.32 -32.14
N VAL A 447 -5.14 -29.18 -32.19
CA VAL A 447 -5.52 -28.01 -33.00
C VAL A 447 -4.83 -28.14 -34.35
N PRO A 448 -5.54 -28.43 -35.47
CA PRO A 448 -4.93 -28.49 -36.79
C PRO A 448 -4.52 -27.08 -37.28
N ALA A 449 -3.55 -27.03 -38.21
CA ALA A 449 -3.17 -25.79 -38.87
C ALA A 449 -4.39 -25.11 -39.53
N GLY A 450 -4.47 -23.78 -39.46
CA GLY A 450 -5.59 -22.99 -39.96
C GLY A 450 -6.81 -22.90 -39.04
N MET A 451 -6.89 -23.66 -37.94
CA MET A 451 -7.97 -23.54 -36.95
C MET A 451 -7.80 -22.26 -36.12
N ALA A 452 -8.44 -21.17 -36.55
CA ALA A 452 -8.19 -19.84 -35.99
C ALA A 452 -8.97 -19.49 -34.70
N HIS A 453 -10.10 -20.15 -34.43
CA HIS A 453 -11.00 -19.73 -33.33
C HIS A 453 -11.83 -20.91 -32.82
N PHE A 454 -11.92 -21.08 -31.48
CA PHE A 454 -12.78 -22.07 -30.83
C PHE A 454 -13.06 -21.70 -29.37
N LYS A 455 -14.10 -22.32 -28.77
CA LYS A 455 -14.40 -22.21 -27.33
C LYS A 455 -14.41 -23.59 -26.68
N VAL A 456 -13.67 -23.74 -25.59
CA VAL A 456 -13.70 -24.93 -24.72
C VAL A 456 -14.71 -24.70 -23.60
N VAL A 457 -15.55 -25.69 -23.30
CA VAL A 457 -16.62 -25.61 -22.29
C VAL A 457 -16.44 -26.73 -21.28
N TYR A 458 -16.39 -26.39 -19.99
CA TYR A 458 -16.21 -27.35 -18.90
C TYR A 458 -17.57 -27.69 -18.26
N GLY A 459 -18.23 -28.73 -18.77
CA GLY A 459 -19.52 -29.23 -18.29
C GLY A 459 -20.53 -29.46 -19.42
N SER A 460 -21.65 -30.09 -19.04
CA SER A 460 -22.79 -30.38 -19.93
C SER A 460 -23.90 -29.34 -19.77
N GLY A 461 -23.96 -28.39 -20.70
CA GLY A 461 -24.99 -27.36 -20.77
C GLY A 461 -24.83 -26.48 -22.01
N SER A 462 -25.77 -25.55 -22.21
CA SER A 462 -25.78 -24.64 -23.36
C SER A 462 -24.98 -23.37 -23.09
N VAL A 463 -24.18 -22.95 -24.05
CA VAL A 463 -23.39 -21.70 -24.08
C VAL A 463 -23.53 -21.06 -25.46
N SER A 464 -23.02 -19.84 -25.67
CA SER A 464 -23.09 -19.21 -27.00
C SER A 464 -22.22 -19.97 -28.02
N GLU A 465 -22.83 -20.42 -29.12
CA GLU A 465 -22.10 -20.96 -30.29
C GLU A 465 -21.31 -19.88 -31.04
N THR A 466 -21.79 -18.63 -31.00
CA THR A 466 -21.06 -17.47 -31.51
C THR A 466 -19.79 -17.23 -30.68
N LEU A 467 -18.66 -17.14 -31.38
CA LEU A 467 -17.35 -16.81 -30.80
C LEU A 467 -17.07 -15.31 -30.91
N GLU A 468 -16.66 -14.70 -29.81
CA GLU A 468 -16.32 -13.27 -29.72
C GLU A 468 -14.92 -13.01 -30.28
N ASP A 469 -14.76 -12.06 -31.21
CA ASP A 469 -13.45 -11.67 -31.73
C ASP A 469 -12.64 -10.92 -30.65
N LEU A 470 -11.73 -11.65 -30.02
CA LEU A 470 -10.87 -11.19 -28.93
C LEU A 470 -9.90 -10.08 -29.39
N THR A 471 -9.70 -9.87 -30.70
CA THR A 471 -8.89 -8.75 -31.20
C THR A 471 -9.58 -7.40 -31.02
N LEU A 472 -10.91 -7.38 -30.83
CA LEU A 472 -11.65 -6.16 -30.47
C LEU A 472 -11.37 -5.75 -29.01
N LEU A 473 -11.15 -6.72 -28.13
CA LEU A 473 -10.84 -6.51 -26.71
C LEU A 473 -9.40 -6.03 -26.46
N MET A 474 -8.54 -6.00 -27.49
CA MET A 474 -7.17 -5.51 -27.39
C MET A 474 -7.04 -3.97 -27.44
N LYS A 475 -8.12 -3.25 -27.76
CA LYS A 475 -8.14 -1.79 -28.00
C LYS A 475 -8.41 -0.95 -26.74
N GLY A 476 -8.30 -1.58 -25.58
CA GLY A 476 -8.82 -1.06 -24.32
C GLY A 476 -10.33 -1.16 -24.19
N GLY A 477 -10.82 -0.96 -22.96
CA GLY A 477 -12.23 -0.99 -22.60
C GLY A 477 -12.58 0.15 -21.65
N PRO A 478 -13.84 0.30 -21.18
CA PRO A 478 -14.19 1.41 -20.32
C PRO A 478 -13.44 1.38 -18.97
N ALA A 479 -12.82 2.50 -18.60
CA ALA A 479 -12.23 2.75 -17.28
C ALA A 479 -13.08 2.21 -16.11
N ARG A 480 -12.41 1.58 -15.16
CA ARG A 480 -12.94 1.05 -13.90
C ARG A 480 -12.49 1.88 -12.70
N TRP A 481 -11.30 2.48 -12.80
CA TRP A 481 -10.72 3.34 -11.78
C TRP A 481 -11.06 4.82 -12.05
N THR A 482 -12.35 5.12 -12.13
CA THR A 482 -12.89 6.45 -12.48
C THR A 482 -12.68 7.50 -11.38
N GLU A 483 -12.61 7.08 -10.11
CA GLU A 483 -12.41 7.99 -8.98
C GLU A 483 -10.95 8.46 -8.90
N THR A 484 -10.77 9.79 -8.91
CA THR A 484 -9.49 10.46 -8.61
C THR A 484 -9.55 10.99 -7.18
N VAL A 485 -8.49 10.79 -6.39
CA VAL A 485 -8.41 11.26 -5.00
C VAL A 485 -7.52 12.50 -4.94
N THR A 486 -8.09 13.64 -4.54
CA THR A 486 -7.32 14.85 -4.25
C THR A 486 -6.81 14.84 -2.80
N THR A 487 -5.57 15.25 -2.59
CA THR A 487 -4.95 15.49 -1.28
C THR A 487 -4.16 16.80 -1.28
N VAL A 488 -3.84 17.31 -0.08
CA VAL A 488 -3.02 18.52 0.09
C VAL A 488 -1.70 18.11 0.74
N GLY A 489 -0.57 18.60 0.24
CA GLY A 489 0.75 18.34 0.83
C GLY A 489 0.99 19.11 2.12
N GLU A 490 1.94 18.65 2.93
CA GLU A 490 2.39 19.37 4.13
C GLU A 490 3.79 19.93 3.87
N LEU A 491 3.92 21.24 3.60
CA LEU A 491 5.23 21.88 3.53
C LEU A 491 5.86 21.95 4.94
N ALA A 492 7.13 21.59 5.03
CA ALA A 492 7.91 21.84 6.23
C ALA A 492 8.20 23.35 6.36
N LYS A 493 7.95 23.88 7.56
CA LYS A 493 8.34 25.23 7.95
C LYS A 493 9.86 25.34 7.86
N ASP A 494 10.35 26.36 7.16
CA ASP A 494 11.71 26.84 7.34
C ASP A 494 11.79 27.46 8.75
N ASP A 495 12.71 26.96 9.56
CA ASP A 495 12.93 27.35 10.95
C ASP A 495 13.96 28.50 11.09
N GLY A 496 14.53 28.96 9.98
CA GLY A 496 15.60 29.95 9.95
C GLY A 496 17.01 29.37 10.02
N LYS A 497 17.17 28.03 10.12
CA LYS A 497 18.45 27.36 10.38
C LYS A 497 18.70 26.13 9.50
N SER A 498 17.75 25.21 9.44
CA SER A 498 17.89 23.89 8.82
C SER A 498 18.17 23.96 7.32
N ALA A 499 19.32 23.46 6.88
CA ALA A 499 19.70 23.41 5.47
C ALA A 499 18.85 22.44 4.63
N TYR A 500 18.30 21.38 5.25
CA TYR A 500 17.38 20.44 4.65
C TYR A 500 16.11 20.31 5.49
N VAL A 501 14.95 20.38 4.85
CA VAL A 501 13.64 20.18 5.46
C VAL A 501 12.85 19.12 4.68
N LEU A 502 11.77 18.59 5.27
CA LEU A 502 11.03 17.45 4.70
C LEU A 502 9.54 17.80 4.49
N ASP A 503 9.19 18.14 3.24
CA ASP A 503 7.79 18.30 2.84
C ASP A 503 7.16 16.92 2.62
N ARG A 504 5.87 16.76 2.94
CA ARG A 504 5.11 15.52 2.69
C ARG A 504 4.20 15.68 1.47
N LEU A 505 4.27 14.73 0.55
CA LEU A 505 3.23 14.54 -0.46
C LEU A 505 2.19 13.58 0.14
N THR A 506 1.00 14.11 0.45
CA THR A 506 0.01 13.38 1.25
C THR A 506 -0.59 12.22 0.47
N VAL A 507 -0.09 11.02 0.75
CA VAL A 507 -0.55 9.75 0.14
C VAL A 507 -2.01 9.44 0.54
N PRO A 508 -2.87 8.96 -0.37
CA PRO A 508 -4.27 8.66 -0.09
C PRO A 508 -4.46 7.34 0.69
N TYR A 509 -4.11 7.34 1.98
CA TYR A 509 -4.28 6.19 2.89
C TYR A 509 -5.74 5.72 3.01
N GLN A 510 -6.70 6.62 2.79
CA GLN A 510 -8.12 6.31 2.64
C GLN A 510 -8.48 6.59 1.17
N ASN A 511 -8.57 5.54 0.37
CA ASN A 511 -8.91 5.59 -1.05
C ASN A 511 -10.16 4.74 -1.34
N PRO A 512 -10.98 5.07 -2.36
CA PRO A 512 -12.26 4.40 -2.62
C PRO A 512 -12.10 2.90 -2.97
N TYR A 513 -10.91 2.48 -3.40
CA TYR A 513 -10.63 1.09 -3.77
C TYR A 513 -10.21 0.19 -2.58
N GLY A 514 -9.98 0.74 -1.39
CA GLY A 514 -9.62 -0.03 -0.20
C GLY A 514 -8.24 -0.71 -0.28
N MET A 515 -7.32 -0.17 -1.08
CA MET A 515 -5.95 -0.67 -1.20
C MET A 515 -5.01 0.02 -0.21
N LYS A 516 -3.95 -0.66 0.22
CA LYS A 516 -2.93 -0.08 1.10
C LYS A 516 -1.89 0.64 0.26
N MET A 517 -1.62 1.91 0.57
CA MET A 517 -0.58 2.68 -0.11
C MET A 517 0.83 2.37 0.45
N ARG A 518 1.22 1.10 0.45
CA ARG A 518 2.58 0.63 0.78
C ARG A 518 3.50 0.83 -0.43
N ILE A 519 4.02 2.04 -0.63
CA ILE A 519 4.77 2.41 -1.83
C ILE A 519 6.07 1.62 -1.95
N GLY A 520 6.20 0.82 -3.01
CA GLY A 520 7.35 -0.05 -3.30
C GLY A 520 8.40 0.59 -4.23
N GLY A 521 7.98 1.53 -5.07
CA GLY A 521 8.77 2.15 -6.13
C GLY A 521 8.06 3.37 -6.69
N PHE A 522 8.82 4.32 -7.23
CA PHE A 522 8.29 5.47 -7.94
C PHE A 522 9.31 6.05 -8.93
N ASP A 523 8.82 6.79 -9.93
CA ASP A 523 9.64 7.60 -10.82
C ASP A 523 8.85 8.78 -11.41
N PHE A 524 9.56 9.78 -11.93
CA PHE A 524 8.97 10.95 -12.57
C PHE A 524 8.77 10.76 -14.08
N PHE A 525 7.71 11.36 -14.62
CA PHE A 525 7.53 11.50 -16.08
C PHE A 525 8.47 12.59 -16.63
N SER A 526 8.51 12.73 -17.96
CA SER A 526 9.15 13.86 -18.64
C SER A 526 8.52 15.20 -18.24
N ASP A 527 7.22 15.19 -17.94
CA ASP A 527 6.53 16.20 -17.12
C ASP A 527 6.89 15.99 -15.64
N PRO A 528 7.73 16.87 -15.06
CA PRO A 528 8.21 16.72 -13.69
C PRO A 528 7.15 17.10 -12.64
N SER A 529 5.96 17.55 -13.04
CA SER A 529 4.82 17.74 -12.12
C SER A 529 4.02 16.44 -11.86
N ARG A 530 4.44 15.34 -12.50
CA ARG A 530 3.78 14.03 -12.43
C ARG A 530 4.77 12.93 -12.09
N ALA A 531 4.33 11.96 -11.29
CA ALA A 531 5.08 10.73 -11.00
C ALA A 531 4.14 9.52 -11.01
N ALA A 532 4.69 8.34 -11.31
CA ALA A 532 4.01 7.07 -11.08
C ALA A 532 4.56 6.41 -9.81
N VAL A 533 3.69 5.80 -9.00
CA VAL A 533 4.06 4.99 -7.82
C VAL A 533 3.50 3.57 -7.96
N CYS A 534 4.26 2.56 -7.54
CA CYS A 534 3.73 1.20 -7.35
C CYS A 534 3.53 0.86 -5.87
N THR A 535 2.60 -0.04 -5.57
CA THR A 535 2.40 -0.56 -4.20
C THR A 535 2.82 -2.03 -4.09
N TRP A 536 3.32 -2.44 -2.92
CA TRP A 536 3.57 -3.86 -2.61
C TRP A 536 2.26 -4.70 -2.61
N ASP A 537 1.09 -4.05 -2.57
CA ASP A 537 -0.22 -4.68 -2.77
C ASP A 537 -0.58 -4.94 -4.25
N GLY A 538 0.27 -4.53 -5.20
CA GLY A 538 0.15 -4.81 -6.63
C GLY A 538 -0.48 -3.70 -7.48
N ASP A 539 -0.55 -2.46 -6.99
CA ASP A 539 -1.16 -1.33 -7.71
C ASP A 539 -0.13 -0.48 -8.44
N VAL A 540 -0.60 0.27 -9.45
CA VAL A 540 0.09 1.44 -9.99
C VAL A 540 -0.85 2.65 -9.98
N TRP A 541 -0.33 3.77 -9.50
CA TRP A 541 -1.04 5.06 -9.40
C TRP A 541 -0.20 6.15 -10.05
N ILE A 542 -0.85 7.14 -10.67
CA ILE A 542 -0.24 8.40 -11.07
C ILE A 542 -0.61 9.46 -10.03
N VAL A 543 0.39 10.20 -9.55
CA VAL A 543 0.22 11.45 -8.80
C VAL A 543 0.58 12.63 -9.70
N SER A 544 -0.25 13.67 -9.71
CA SER A 544 -0.07 14.90 -10.49
C SER A 544 -0.27 16.12 -9.60
N GLY A 545 0.24 17.29 -10.02
CA GLY A 545 0.22 18.51 -9.21
C GLY A 545 1.47 18.68 -8.32
N ILE A 546 2.56 17.97 -8.63
CA ILE A 546 3.82 18.11 -7.89
C ILE A 546 4.49 19.44 -8.28
N ASP A 547 4.41 20.42 -7.38
CA ASP A 547 5.03 21.73 -7.55
C ASP A 547 5.75 22.19 -6.27
N GLU A 548 6.16 23.46 -6.22
CA GLU A 548 6.84 24.05 -5.06
C GLU A 548 5.96 24.10 -3.80
N LYS A 549 4.64 24.20 -3.96
CA LYS A 549 3.69 24.46 -2.88
C LYS A 549 2.96 23.23 -2.34
N LEU A 550 2.68 22.26 -3.22
CA LEU A 550 1.86 21.07 -2.96
C LEU A 550 0.41 21.40 -2.50
N GLU A 551 -0.15 22.52 -2.98
CA GLU A 551 -1.52 22.97 -2.63
C GLU A 551 -2.60 21.99 -3.10
N GLU A 552 -2.42 21.31 -4.25
CA GLU A 552 -3.34 20.29 -4.76
C GLU A 552 -2.58 19.13 -5.41
N LEU A 553 -2.71 17.92 -4.85
CA LEU A 553 -2.14 16.67 -5.38
C LEU A 553 -3.28 15.74 -5.82
N THR A 554 -3.32 15.35 -7.09
CA THR A 554 -4.35 14.45 -7.62
C THR A 554 -3.79 13.05 -7.87
N TRP A 555 -4.47 12.04 -7.32
CA TRP A 555 -4.06 10.63 -7.37
C TRP A 555 -5.08 9.80 -8.14
N LYS A 556 -4.70 9.29 -9.32
CA LYS A 556 -5.50 8.33 -10.10
C LYS A 556 -4.85 6.96 -10.07
N ARG A 557 -5.61 5.92 -9.76
CA ARG A 557 -5.17 4.52 -9.92
C ARG A 557 -5.26 4.15 -11.39
N ILE A 558 -4.18 3.63 -11.96
CA ILE A 558 -4.13 3.23 -13.37
C ILE A 558 -4.00 1.71 -13.53
N GLY A 559 -3.52 1.01 -12.50
CA GLY A 559 -3.22 -0.42 -12.58
C GLY A 559 -3.43 -1.15 -11.26
N ALA A 560 -3.63 -2.47 -11.36
CA ALA A 560 -3.93 -3.37 -10.25
C ALA A 560 -3.43 -4.79 -10.53
N GLY A 561 -3.30 -5.61 -9.48
CA GLY A 561 -3.10 -7.05 -9.58
C GLY A 561 -1.66 -7.54 -9.76
N GLY A 562 -0.64 -6.69 -9.61
CA GLY A 562 0.77 -7.10 -9.70
C GLY A 562 1.25 -8.00 -8.54
N HIS A 563 2.24 -8.86 -8.80
CA HIS A 563 2.77 -9.81 -7.81
C HIS A 563 3.85 -9.17 -6.93
N GLU A 564 3.43 -8.48 -5.86
CA GLU A 564 4.35 -7.91 -4.85
C GLU A 564 5.31 -6.85 -5.42
N THR A 565 4.75 -5.85 -6.11
CA THR A 565 5.49 -4.86 -6.91
C THR A 565 6.36 -3.90 -6.07
N LEU A 566 7.69 -4.10 -6.12
CA LEU A 566 8.69 -3.46 -5.24
C LEU A 566 9.78 -2.67 -5.97
N GLY A 567 9.57 -2.39 -7.26
CA GLY A 567 10.36 -1.45 -8.07
C GLY A 567 9.56 -0.85 -9.22
N LEU A 568 9.81 0.42 -9.55
CA LEU A 568 9.21 1.14 -10.68
C LEU A 568 10.26 2.08 -11.29
N THR A 569 10.29 2.16 -12.62
CA THR A 569 11.02 3.19 -13.39
C THR A 569 10.17 3.67 -14.57
N ILE A 570 10.45 4.86 -15.09
CA ILE A 570 9.79 5.39 -16.31
C ILE A 570 10.84 5.54 -17.41
N VAL A 571 10.55 5.01 -18.59
CA VAL A 571 11.40 5.11 -19.79
C VAL A 571 10.54 5.58 -20.95
N ASP A 572 10.91 6.72 -21.54
CA ASP A 572 10.20 7.36 -22.65
C ASP A 572 8.69 7.56 -22.35
N ASP A 573 8.40 8.04 -21.13
CA ASP A 573 7.07 8.20 -20.50
C ASP A 573 6.22 6.92 -20.33
N VAL A 574 6.76 5.76 -20.70
CA VAL A 574 6.15 4.45 -20.42
C VAL A 574 6.58 3.95 -19.05
N ILE A 575 5.62 3.49 -18.26
CA ILE A 575 5.86 2.93 -16.92
C ILE A 575 6.32 1.47 -17.05
N TYR A 576 7.38 1.14 -16.30
CA TYR A 576 7.86 -0.22 -16.08
C TYR A 576 7.86 -0.50 -14.58
N THR A 577 7.36 -1.66 -14.17
CA THR A 577 7.52 -2.15 -12.78
C THR A 577 8.21 -3.50 -12.77
N VAL A 578 8.84 -3.83 -11.63
CA VAL A 578 9.21 -5.22 -11.32
C VAL A 578 8.40 -5.74 -10.14
N ALA A 579 7.95 -6.96 -10.32
CA ALA A 579 7.16 -7.78 -9.43
C ALA A 579 7.77 -9.20 -9.50
N ASP A 580 7.45 -10.09 -8.56
CA ASP A 580 8.01 -11.45 -8.59
C ASP A 580 7.62 -12.22 -9.85
N ASP A 581 6.46 -11.92 -10.45
CA ASP A 581 5.97 -12.58 -11.65
C ASP A 581 6.60 -12.07 -12.97
N GLN A 582 7.01 -10.79 -13.08
CA GLN A 582 7.60 -10.22 -14.31
C GLN A 582 8.11 -8.78 -14.14
N ILE A 583 8.87 -8.30 -15.14
CA ILE A 583 8.89 -6.87 -15.48
C ILE A 583 7.63 -6.59 -16.31
N THR A 584 6.75 -5.74 -15.80
CA THR A 584 5.52 -5.34 -16.50
C THR A 584 5.74 -4.01 -17.21
N ARG A 585 5.39 -3.93 -18.50
CA ARG A 585 5.27 -2.66 -19.24
C ARG A 585 3.79 -2.32 -19.39
N TYR A 586 3.40 -1.12 -18.98
CA TYR A 586 1.99 -0.70 -18.89
C TYR A 586 1.61 0.15 -20.10
N HIS A 587 0.50 -0.18 -20.75
CA HIS A 587 -0.05 0.62 -21.86
C HIS A 587 -1.50 1.00 -21.61
N ASP A 588 -1.80 2.27 -21.86
CA ASP A 588 -3.13 2.82 -22.12
C ASP A 588 -3.27 2.92 -23.65
N PHE A 589 -4.28 2.28 -24.23
CA PHE A 589 -4.50 2.26 -25.69
C PHE A 589 -5.75 3.05 -26.12
N ASN A 590 -6.61 3.45 -25.18
CA ASN A 590 -7.83 4.20 -25.47
C ASN A 590 -7.74 5.70 -25.07
N GLY A 591 -6.75 6.07 -24.25
CA GLY A 591 -6.51 7.42 -23.73
C GLY A 591 -7.31 7.80 -22.49
N ASP A 592 -7.97 6.85 -21.82
CA ASP A 592 -8.83 7.11 -20.65
C ASP A 592 -8.04 7.21 -19.33
N GLY A 593 -6.76 6.86 -19.32
CA GLY A 593 -5.87 6.90 -18.17
C GLY A 593 -5.92 5.67 -17.27
N GLU A 594 -6.35 4.52 -17.79
CA GLU A 594 -6.20 3.19 -17.17
C GLU A 594 -5.27 2.29 -18.01
N THR A 595 -4.66 1.27 -17.40
CA THR A 595 -3.86 0.28 -18.14
C THR A 595 -4.75 -0.78 -18.79
N ASP A 596 -4.77 -0.78 -20.12
CA ASP A 596 -5.43 -1.78 -20.96
C ASP A 596 -4.58 -3.03 -21.16
N TYR A 597 -3.26 -2.89 -21.26
CA TYR A 597 -2.34 -4.00 -21.54
C TYR A 597 -1.17 -4.02 -20.55
N TYR A 598 -1.09 -5.14 -19.82
CA TYR A 598 -0.05 -5.46 -18.85
C TYR A 598 0.93 -6.37 -19.59
N GLU A 599 1.87 -5.78 -20.32
CA GLU A 599 2.80 -6.52 -21.18
C GLU A 599 3.88 -7.21 -20.34
N ASN A 600 4.12 -8.48 -20.65
CA ASN A 600 5.30 -9.19 -20.17
C ASN A 600 6.54 -8.71 -20.94
N PHE A 601 7.29 -7.77 -20.34
CA PHE A 601 8.54 -7.28 -20.91
C PHE A 601 9.67 -8.31 -20.70
N ASN A 602 9.75 -8.90 -19.49
CA ASN A 602 10.59 -10.08 -19.23
C ASN A 602 10.07 -10.88 -18.02
N ASN A 603 10.21 -12.22 -18.05
CA ASN A 603 10.04 -13.09 -16.88
C ASN A 603 11.04 -14.27 -16.83
N ASP A 604 12.22 -14.15 -17.46
CA ASP A 604 13.17 -15.24 -17.71
C ASP A 604 13.84 -15.83 -16.45
N TRP A 605 13.52 -15.31 -15.26
CA TRP A 605 14.04 -15.83 -14.00
C TRP A 605 13.26 -17.06 -13.49
N GLU A 606 13.70 -17.59 -12.36
CA GLU A 606 13.17 -18.82 -11.78
C GLU A 606 12.71 -18.54 -10.34
N LEU A 607 11.40 -18.64 -10.11
CA LEU A 607 10.81 -18.58 -8.77
C LEU A 607 10.87 -19.94 -8.08
N THR A 608 10.66 -19.95 -6.76
CA THR A 608 10.31 -21.16 -5.99
C THR A 608 9.21 -20.81 -4.97
N SER A 609 8.77 -21.76 -4.14
CA SER A 609 7.87 -21.53 -3.01
C SER A 609 8.53 -20.76 -1.84
N GLY A 610 9.47 -19.87 -2.13
CA GLY A 610 10.40 -19.25 -1.20
C GLY A 610 9.93 -17.88 -0.73
N PHE A 611 9.22 -17.83 0.39
CA PHE A 611 8.43 -16.67 0.84
C PHE A 611 9.16 -15.34 1.11
N HIS A 612 10.47 -15.22 0.90
CA HIS A 612 11.27 -14.03 1.21
C HIS A 612 12.27 -13.71 0.08
N ALA A 613 11.98 -14.14 -1.14
CA ALA A 613 12.86 -14.01 -2.31
C ALA A 613 12.35 -12.93 -3.28
N PHE A 614 11.98 -11.76 -2.77
CA PHE A 614 11.37 -10.71 -3.59
C PHE A 614 12.32 -10.15 -4.67
N CYS A 615 11.74 -9.66 -5.77
CA CYS A 615 12.37 -8.76 -6.73
C CYS A 615 12.30 -7.31 -6.19
N PHE A 616 13.45 -6.70 -5.93
CA PHE A 616 13.57 -5.40 -5.30
C PHE A 616 14.17 -4.35 -6.25
N ASP A 617 13.55 -3.15 -6.23
CA ASP A 617 13.97 -1.96 -6.97
C ASP A 617 13.92 -2.13 -8.50
N LEU A 618 13.92 -1.02 -9.25
CA LEU A 618 14.05 -1.08 -10.70
C LEU A 618 14.75 0.19 -11.19
N GLN A 619 15.92 0.01 -11.80
CA GLN A 619 16.76 1.11 -12.30
C GLN A 619 17.20 0.81 -13.74
N THR A 620 17.59 1.84 -14.47
CA THR A 620 18.10 1.72 -15.85
C THR A 620 19.58 2.09 -15.93
N GLY A 621 20.37 1.33 -16.68
CA GLY A 621 21.74 1.67 -17.05
C GLY A 621 21.80 2.75 -18.14
N PRO A 622 22.96 3.38 -18.36
CA PRO A 622 23.12 4.42 -19.39
C PRO A 622 22.99 3.91 -20.83
N GLN A 623 23.12 2.60 -21.06
CA GLN A 623 22.81 1.95 -22.34
C GLN A 623 21.34 1.50 -22.45
N GLY A 624 20.54 1.71 -21.40
CA GLY A 624 19.11 1.43 -21.32
C GLY A 624 18.74 -0.01 -20.92
N GLU A 625 19.67 -0.80 -20.38
CA GLU A 625 19.32 -2.07 -19.74
C GLU A 625 18.62 -1.83 -18.40
N PHE A 626 17.79 -2.78 -17.97
CA PHE A 626 17.09 -2.75 -16.69
C PHE A 626 17.84 -3.58 -15.64
N TYR A 627 17.93 -3.06 -14.41
CA TYR A 627 18.60 -3.69 -13.28
C TYR A 627 17.65 -3.78 -12.09
N PHE A 628 17.63 -4.94 -11.43
CA PHE A 628 16.92 -5.18 -10.17
C PHE A 628 17.66 -6.21 -9.32
N ALA A 629 17.45 -6.21 -8.02
CA ALA A 629 18.00 -7.24 -7.13
C ALA A 629 16.94 -8.31 -6.83
N PHE A 630 17.35 -9.56 -6.63
CA PHE A 630 16.46 -10.69 -6.41
C PHE A 630 16.89 -11.46 -5.15
N GLY A 631 16.00 -11.53 -4.16
CA GLY A 631 16.31 -12.07 -2.83
C GLY A 631 16.63 -13.56 -2.80
N SER A 632 17.24 -13.98 -1.69
CA SER A 632 17.35 -15.39 -1.33
C SER A 632 16.16 -15.81 -0.47
N PRO A 633 15.59 -17.02 -0.63
CA PRO A 633 14.42 -17.48 0.11
C PRO A 633 14.78 -17.88 1.55
N VAL A 634 15.00 -16.87 2.40
CA VAL A 634 15.39 -17.00 3.81
C VAL A 634 14.35 -17.81 4.59
N ARG A 635 14.79 -18.70 5.50
CA ARG A 635 13.87 -19.45 6.38
C ARG A 635 13.26 -18.55 7.47
N GLY A 636 12.10 -18.94 8.01
CA GLY A 636 11.57 -18.34 9.23
C GLY A 636 12.61 -18.37 10.36
N GLY A 637 12.79 -17.25 11.06
CA GLY A 637 13.90 -17.07 12.01
C GLY A 637 15.22 -16.63 11.39
N GLY A 638 15.27 -16.38 10.07
CA GLY A 638 16.34 -15.65 9.39
C GLY A 638 17.59 -16.45 9.01
N ARG A 639 17.71 -17.70 9.48
CA ARG A 639 18.90 -18.57 9.38
C ARG A 639 18.79 -19.55 8.22
N SER A 640 19.77 -19.54 7.31
CA SER A 640 19.79 -20.38 6.10
C SER A 640 18.53 -20.22 5.22
N PHE A 641 18.43 -21.04 4.18
CA PHE A 641 17.54 -20.82 3.02
C PHE A 641 16.67 -22.04 2.71
N GLN A 642 15.54 -21.80 2.05
CA GLN A 642 14.65 -22.82 1.50
C GLN A 642 15.19 -23.33 0.15
N ARG A 643 14.36 -23.91 -0.73
CA ARG A 643 14.80 -24.30 -2.09
C ARG A 643 15.13 -23.05 -2.91
N MET A 644 16.37 -23.00 -3.42
CA MET A 644 16.89 -21.88 -4.21
C MET A 644 17.01 -22.26 -5.69
N SER A 645 16.50 -21.40 -6.58
CA SER A 645 16.66 -21.48 -8.04
C SER A 645 18.04 -21.00 -8.50
N ARG A 646 18.30 -20.91 -9.82
CA ARG A 646 19.58 -20.39 -10.34
C ARG A 646 19.76 -18.88 -10.16
N HIS A 647 18.72 -18.12 -9.81
CA HIS A 647 18.74 -16.66 -9.80
C HIS A 647 18.64 -16.02 -8.40
N HIS A 648 18.09 -16.72 -7.40
CA HIS A 648 17.95 -16.18 -6.04
C HIS A 648 19.29 -15.67 -5.46
N GLY A 649 19.26 -14.50 -4.85
CA GLY A 649 20.43 -13.84 -4.27
C GLY A 649 21.38 -13.25 -5.30
N SER A 650 20.85 -12.61 -6.34
CA SER A 650 21.62 -11.98 -7.42
C SER A 650 21.18 -10.55 -7.69
N ILE A 651 22.05 -9.75 -8.31
CA ILE A 651 21.62 -8.62 -9.14
C ILE A 651 21.39 -9.17 -10.55
N LEU A 652 20.25 -8.83 -11.15
CA LEU A 652 19.83 -9.27 -12.47
C LEU A 652 19.83 -8.10 -13.44
N ARG A 653 20.36 -8.32 -14.65
CA ARG A 653 20.33 -7.37 -15.77
C ARG A 653 19.45 -7.93 -16.90
N VAL A 654 18.55 -7.11 -17.42
CA VAL A 654 17.69 -7.39 -18.57
C VAL A 654 18.02 -6.40 -19.69
N SER A 655 18.23 -6.89 -20.91
CA SER A 655 18.56 -6.03 -22.07
C SER A 655 17.48 -4.98 -22.38
N LYS A 656 17.86 -3.88 -23.04
CA LYS A 656 16.97 -2.74 -23.38
C LYS A 656 15.69 -3.13 -24.15
N ASP A 657 15.72 -4.25 -24.85
CA ASP A 657 14.62 -4.83 -25.64
C ASP A 657 13.81 -5.91 -24.89
N GLY A 658 14.15 -6.20 -23.63
CA GLY A 658 13.54 -7.25 -22.82
C GLY A 658 13.91 -8.68 -23.22
N SER A 659 14.74 -8.89 -24.26
CA SER A 659 14.91 -10.22 -24.87
C SER A 659 15.81 -11.18 -24.08
N ARG A 660 16.78 -10.66 -23.32
CA ARG A 660 17.79 -11.43 -22.58
C ARG A 660 17.88 -11.01 -21.11
N LEU A 661 17.88 -12.00 -20.22
CA LEU A 661 18.22 -11.89 -18.80
C LEU A 661 19.61 -12.50 -18.54
N GLU A 662 20.37 -11.88 -17.64
CA GLU A 662 21.66 -12.35 -17.13
C GLU A 662 21.85 -11.98 -15.65
N ARG A 663 22.73 -12.72 -14.93
CA ARG A 663 23.14 -12.35 -13.56
C ARG A 663 24.33 -11.40 -13.64
N TYR A 664 24.19 -10.20 -13.08
CA TYR A 664 25.26 -9.21 -13.00
C TYR A 664 26.23 -9.51 -11.86
N ALA A 665 25.72 -9.82 -10.66
CA ALA A 665 26.50 -10.21 -9.48
C ALA A 665 25.70 -11.20 -8.62
N THR A 666 26.35 -11.95 -7.71
CA THR A 666 25.70 -13.00 -6.92
C THR A 666 26.14 -13.01 -5.45
N GLY A 667 25.43 -13.76 -4.60
CA GLY A 667 25.75 -13.86 -3.18
C GLY A 667 25.03 -12.85 -2.29
N LEU A 668 23.80 -12.47 -2.64
CA LEU A 668 22.93 -11.61 -1.80
C LEU A 668 21.89 -12.42 -1.01
N ARG A 669 21.43 -11.86 0.12
CA ARG A 669 20.47 -12.44 1.06
C ARG A 669 19.08 -11.87 0.91
N ALA A 670 18.89 -10.59 1.19
CA ALA A 670 17.64 -9.84 1.04
C ALA A 670 17.96 -8.37 0.72
N PRO A 671 18.44 -8.11 -0.51
CA PRO A 671 18.89 -6.80 -0.97
C PRO A 671 17.70 -5.90 -1.31
N ASN A 672 17.22 -5.14 -0.32
CA ASN A 672 15.98 -4.37 -0.45
C ASN A 672 16.10 -3.16 -1.41
N GLY A 673 17.30 -2.75 -1.84
CA GLY A 673 17.48 -1.80 -2.93
C GLY A 673 18.87 -1.78 -3.58
N ILE A 674 18.95 -1.13 -4.73
CA ILE A 674 20.19 -0.91 -5.50
C ILE A 674 20.38 0.58 -5.80
N GLY A 675 21.53 0.94 -6.35
CA GLY A 675 21.73 2.18 -7.10
C GLY A 675 22.43 1.92 -8.43
N VAL A 676 22.17 2.78 -9.40
CA VAL A 676 22.88 2.83 -10.70
C VAL A 676 23.37 4.25 -10.91
N SER A 677 24.67 4.43 -11.13
CA SER A 677 25.23 5.77 -11.37
C SER A 677 24.94 6.25 -12.81
N PRO A 678 25.08 7.56 -13.09
CA PRO A 678 25.08 8.08 -14.47
C PRO A 678 26.15 7.46 -15.39
N THR A 679 27.18 6.83 -14.82
CA THR A 679 28.24 6.10 -15.54
C THR A 679 28.01 4.59 -15.61
N GLY A 680 26.91 4.07 -15.04
CA GLY A 680 26.55 2.65 -15.05
C GLY A 680 27.16 1.81 -13.92
N GLN A 681 27.76 2.43 -12.90
CA GLN A 681 28.22 1.71 -11.71
C GLN A 681 27.02 1.18 -10.91
N ILE A 682 27.09 -0.08 -10.49
CA ILE A 682 26.09 -0.70 -9.63
C ILE A 682 26.51 -0.61 -8.15
N THR A 683 25.57 -0.27 -7.28
CA THR A 683 25.68 -0.35 -5.82
C THR A 683 24.48 -1.08 -5.23
N CYS A 684 24.62 -1.69 -4.06
CA CYS A 684 23.54 -2.41 -3.39
C CYS A 684 23.80 -2.54 -1.89
N GLY A 685 22.75 -2.55 -1.07
CA GLY A 685 22.83 -2.97 0.32
C GLY A 685 22.35 -4.41 0.51
N ASP A 686 22.73 -5.04 1.63
CA ASP A 686 22.11 -6.32 2.04
C ASP A 686 21.62 -6.29 3.50
N ASN A 687 20.71 -7.20 3.86
CA ASN A 687 20.08 -7.26 5.17
C ASN A 687 20.76 -8.31 6.06
N GLU A 688 21.08 -7.95 7.30
CA GLU A 688 21.80 -8.82 8.25
C GLU A 688 21.15 -10.23 8.41
N GLY A 689 21.97 -11.27 8.35
CA GLY A 689 21.63 -12.65 8.70
C GLY A 689 22.72 -13.63 8.31
N THR A 690 22.36 -14.84 7.87
CA THR A 690 23.32 -15.85 7.38
C THR A 690 24.24 -15.28 6.30
N PHE A 691 25.56 -15.32 6.55
CA PHE A 691 26.63 -14.76 5.73
C PHE A 691 26.63 -13.23 5.55
N VAL A 692 25.72 -12.49 6.18
CA VAL A 692 25.62 -11.02 6.12
C VAL A 692 25.76 -10.49 7.54
N PRO A 693 27.00 -10.22 8.03
CA PRO A 693 27.28 -10.12 9.48
C PRO A 693 26.71 -8.85 10.14
N ARG A 694 26.60 -7.80 9.33
CA ARG A 694 25.93 -6.50 9.49
C ARG A 694 25.45 -6.07 8.10
N CYS A 695 24.71 -4.97 7.98
CA CYS A 695 24.28 -4.47 6.68
C CYS A 695 25.49 -3.89 5.91
N PRO A 696 25.86 -4.42 4.73
CA PRO A 696 26.87 -3.81 3.86
C PRO A 696 26.26 -2.70 2.99
N LEU A 697 27.12 -1.83 2.49
CA LEU A 697 26.92 -1.03 1.29
C LEU A 697 28.00 -1.44 0.28
N HIS A 698 27.61 -2.23 -0.73
CA HIS A 698 28.52 -2.71 -1.77
C HIS A 698 28.68 -1.70 -2.91
N TRP A 699 29.88 -1.72 -3.49
CA TRP A 699 30.21 -1.13 -4.79
C TRP A 699 30.60 -2.29 -5.69
N ILE A 700 29.88 -2.50 -6.80
CA ILE A 700 29.76 -3.82 -7.41
C ILE A 700 30.28 -3.82 -8.85
N GLU A 701 31.14 -4.78 -9.15
CA GLU A 701 31.63 -5.09 -10.49
C GLU A 701 30.96 -6.34 -11.10
N PRO A 702 30.99 -6.52 -12.44
CA PRO A 702 30.38 -7.68 -13.10
C PRO A 702 31.02 -9.02 -12.66
N GLY A 703 30.17 -9.95 -12.24
CA GLY A 703 30.54 -11.30 -11.79
C GLY A 703 30.87 -11.41 -10.30
N GLU A 704 30.81 -10.32 -9.54
CA GLU A 704 31.27 -10.28 -8.14
C GLU A 704 30.43 -11.17 -7.18
N PHE A 705 31.11 -11.65 -6.12
CA PHE A 705 30.52 -12.38 -5.00
C PHE A 705 30.34 -11.48 -3.77
N LEU A 706 29.10 -11.33 -3.33
CA LEU A 706 28.69 -10.32 -2.35
C LEU A 706 28.50 -10.87 -0.92
N GLY A 707 28.75 -12.17 -0.70
CA GLY A 707 28.92 -12.74 0.64
C GLY A 707 28.13 -14.01 0.95
N VAL A 708 26.98 -14.25 0.32
CA VAL A 708 26.11 -15.41 0.62
C VAL A 708 26.47 -16.61 -0.26
N VAL A 709 27.26 -17.53 0.29
CA VAL A 709 27.76 -18.72 -0.43
C VAL A 709 26.63 -19.63 -0.96
N ASP A 710 25.46 -19.63 -0.33
CA ASP A 710 24.30 -20.38 -0.83
C ASP A 710 23.73 -19.84 -2.16
N SER A 711 23.90 -18.55 -2.47
CA SER A 711 23.46 -17.89 -3.72
C SER A 711 24.58 -17.58 -4.71
N ALA A 712 25.86 -17.84 -4.37
CA ALA A 712 26.99 -17.65 -5.28
C ALA A 712 26.80 -18.41 -6.60
N ALA A 713 27.28 -17.82 -7.71
CA ALA A 713 27.24 -18.45 -9.04
C ALA A 713 28.00 -19.79 -9.11
N ASP A 714 29.07 -19.91 -8.32
CA ASP A 714 30.09 -20.96 -8.35
C ASP A 714 30.22 -21.70 -6.99
N PHE A 715 29.15 -21.71 -6.18
CA PHE A 715 29.12 -22.27 -4.81
C PHE A 715 29.70 -23.69 -4.65
N ALA A 716 29.78 -24.46 -5.74
CA ALA A 716 30.36 -25.79 -5.80
C ALA A 716 31.90 -25.79 -5.71
N THR A 717 32.57 -24.78 -6.27
CA THR A 717 34.03 -24.61 -6.32
C THR A 717 34.59 -23.73 -5.21
N MET A 718 33.77 -22.87 -4.61
CA MET A 718 34.13 -22.11 -3.39
C MET A 718 34.63 -23.03 -2.27
N LYS A 719 35.60 -22.54 -1.49
CA LYS A 719 36.19 -23.23 -0.34
C LYS A 719 35.20 -23.30 0.82
N THR A 720 34.56 -22.17 1.14
CA THR A 720 33.44 -22.08 2.07
C THR A 720 32.27 -22.85 1.51
N THR A 721 31.55 -23.55 2.38
CA THR A 721 30.47 -24.44 1.95
C THR A 721 29.08 -23.85 2.21
N PRO A 722 28.12 -24.02 1.27
CA PRO A 722 26.71 -23.66 1.47
C PRO A 722 26.11 -24.21 2.77
N THR A 723 25.16 -23.48 3.36
CA THR A 723 24.38 -23.97 4.50
C THR A 723 23.31 -24.98 4.08
N VAL A 724 22.75 -24.81 2.89
CA VAL A 724 21.74 -25.71 2.30
C VAL A 724 22.42 -27.02 1.91
N GLY A 725 22.08 -28.11 2.62
CA GLY A 725 22.68 -29.43 2.42
C GLY A 725 22.63 -29.95 0.97
N GLN A 726 21.57 -29.62 0.21
CA GLN A 726 21.48 -29.97 -1.22
C GLN A 726 22.57 -29.28 -2.07
N ARG A 727 22.96 -28.03 -1.75
CA ARG A 727 24.05 -27.30 -2.44
C ARG A 727 25.44 -27.64 -1.89
N ARG A 728 25.54 -28.05 -0.61
CA ARG A 728 26.80 -28.50 -0.02
C ARG A 728 27.22 -29.90 -0.49
N GLY A 729 26.24 -30.78 -0.72
CA GLY A 729 26.49 -32.20 -0.99
C GLY A 729 27.23 -32.87 0.18
N ASN A 730 28.16 -33.76 -0.15
CA ASN A 730 28.95 -34.51 0.84
C ASN A 730 30.09 -33.70 1.50
N ARG A 731 30.27 -32.41 1.16
CA ARG A 731 31.27 -31.56 1.81
C ARG A 731 30.92 -31.35 3.30
N LYS A 732 31.92 -31.43 4.18
CA LYS A 732 31.78 -31.00 5.59
C LYS A 732 31.54 -29.50 5.65
N GLN A 733 30.83 -28.99 6.65
CA GLN A 733 30.67 -27.54 6.79
C GLN A 733 32.02 -26.89 7.06
N HIS A 734 32.45 -26.01 6.15
CA HIS A 734 33.69 -25.25 6.22
C HIS A 734 33.44 -23.77 5.89
N LEU A 735 34.41 -22.93 6.25
CA LEU A 735 34.39 -21.47 6.19
C LEU A 735 35.84 -21.00 6.06
N ASP A 736 36.20 -20.40 4.93
CA ASP A 736 37.49 -19.76 4.70
C ASP A 736 37.31 -18.23 4.67
N PRO A 737 37.76 -17.49 5.70
CA PRO A 737 37.63 -16.04 5.76
C PRO A 737 38.28 -15.25 4.61
N SER A 738 39.10 -15.86 3.75
CA SER A 738 39.63 -15.22 2.54
C SER A 738 38.58 -15.02 1.43
N GLU A 739 37.38 -15.59 1.58
CA GLU A 739 36.24 -15.39 0.68
C GLU A 739 35.21 -14.37 1.23
N ALA A 740 35.52 -13.69 2.34
CA ALA A 740 34.63 -12.69 2.92
C ALA A 740 34.55 -11.42 2.03
N PRO A 741 33.36 -10.84 1.80
CA PRO A 741 33.19 -9.69 0.92
C PRO A 741 33.78 -8.40 1.52
N LEU A 742 34.23 -7.49 0.66
CA LEU A 742 34.82 -6.20 1.01
C LEU A 742 33.95 -5.02 0.52
N PRO A 743 32.75 -4.80 1.12
CA PRO A 743 31.87 -3.68 0.74
C PRO A 743 32.52 -2.32 1.06
N LEU A 744 32.05 -1.25 0.39
CA LEU A 744 32.49 0.13 0.62
C LEU A 744 32.34 0.51 2.11
N ALA A 745 31.23 0.10 2.74
CA ALA A 745 31.02 0.23 4.17
C ALA A 745 30.26 -0.96 4.78
N TRP A 746 30.55 -1.28 6.05
CA TRP A 746 29.68 -2.06 6.95
C TRP A 746 28.98 -1.13 7.93
N LEU A 747 27.67 -1.25 8.07
CA LEU A 747 26.84 -0.38 8.90
C LEU A 747 26.32 -1.11 10.15
N PRO A 748 26.45 -0.53 11.36
CA PRO A 748 25.90 -1.12 12.58
C PRO A 748 24.36 -0.96 12.61
N LYS A 749 23.66 -1.81 13.38
CA LYS A 749 22.19 -1.90 13.41
C LYS A 749 21.44 -0.59 13.70
N ASN A 750 22.06 0.33 14.43
CA ASN A 750 21.51 1.64 14.80
C ASN A 750 21.74 2.72 13.71
N VAL A 751 22.47 2.38 12.65
CA VAL A 751 22.67 3.18 11.43
C VAL A 751 21.89 2.55 10.30
N ASP A 752 22.12 1.27 10.05
CA ASP A 752 21.25 0.46 9.20
C ASP A 752 21.12 -0.99 9.70
N ASN A 753 19.88 -1.48 9.71
CA ASN A 753 19.52 -2.87 9.98
C ASN A 753 18.64 -3.47 8.87
N SER A 754 18.30 -2.69 7.84
CA SER A 754 17.69 -3.14 6.59
C SER A 754 17.77 -2.00 5.57
N ASN A 755 18.58 -2.17 4.54
CA ASN A 755 18.90 -1.13 3.55
C ASN A 755 17.68 -0.71 2.72
N GLY A 756 17.80 0.42 2.03
CA GLY A 756 17.05 0.77 0.82
C GLY A 756 17.99 0.94 -0.37
N GLY A 757 17.51 1.60 -1.42
CA GLY A 757 18.30 1.90 -2.61
C GLY A 757 19.39 2.96 -2.39
N GLN A 758 20.12 3.27 -3.47
CA GLN A 758 21.12 4.32 -3.54
C GLN A 758 20.83 5.22 -4.74
N VAL A 759 21.11 6.52 -4.63
CA VAL A 759 20.95 7.48 -5.74
C VAL A 759 22.12 8.45 -5.81
N TRP A 760 22.40 8.97 -7.00
CA TRP A 760 23.36 10.06 -7.17
C TRP A 760 22.63 11.40 -7.14
N ILE A 761 23.30 12.43 -6.61
CA ILE A 761 22.80 13.80 -6.53
C ILE A 761 23.08 14.47 -7.88
N THR A 762 22.05 14.60 -8.71
CA THR A 762 22.13 15.10 -10.09
C THR A 762 21.66 16.56 -10.20
N SER A 763 21.97 17.38 -9.20
CA SER A 763 21.39 18.72 -9.04
C SER A 763 22.25 19.60 -8.11
N ASP A 764 22.77 20.70 -8.66
CA ASP A 764 23.37 21.82 -7.94
C ASP A 764 22.40 22.50 -6.97
N LYS A 765 21.09 22.48 -7.27
CA LYS A 765 20.01 23.05 -6.45
C LYS A 765 19.76 22.29 -5.13
N TRP A 766 20.53 21.26 -4.82
CA TRP A 766 20.42 20.47 -3.59
C TRP A 766 21.60 20.65 -2.61
N GLY A 767 22.37 21.71 -2.79
CA GLY A 767 23.50 22.05 -1.93
C GLY A 767 24.83 21.48 -2.43
N PRO A 768 25.86 21.42 -1.57
CA PRO A 768 27.27 21.26 -1.97
C PRO A 768 27.68 19.81 -2.31
N TYR A 769 26.74 18.98 -2.75
CA TYR A 769 26.91 17.53 -2.88
C TYR A 769 26.58 16.98 -4.28
N GLU A 770 26.54 17.81 -5.32
CA GLU A 770 26.37 17.34 -6.70
C GLU A 770 27.44 16.29 -7.06
N GLY A 771 27.02 15.19 -7.70
CA GLY A 771 27.87 14.04 -8.01
C GLY A 771 28.12 13.06 -6.85
N GLU A 772 27.79 13.41 -5.62
CA GLU A 772 27.86 12.50 -4.48
C GLU A 772 26.69 11.50 -4.45
N MET A 773 26.88 10.41 -3.71
CA MET A 773 25.90 9.32 -3.58
C MET A 773 25.16 9.41 -2.25
N LEU A 774 23.87 9.16 -2.29
CA LEU A 774 23.00 8.95 -1.14
C LEU A 774 22.76 7.46 -0.90
N HIS A 775 22.73 7.07 0.37
CA HIS A 775 22.26 5.76 0.82
C HIS A 775 21.04 5.92 1.72
N PHE A 776 20.03 5.09 1.51
CA PHE A 776 18.82 5.02 2.31
C PHE A 776 18.86 3.82 3.27
N SER A 777 18.49 4.03 4.54
CA SER A 777 18.12 2.96 5.46
C SER A 777 16.60 2.90 5.59
N TYR A 778 16.03 1.78 5.14
CA TYR A 778 14.62 1.46 5.33
C TYR A 778 14.35 1.06 6.79
N GLY A 779 15.31 0.39 7.44
CA GLY A 779 15.23 -0.07 8.82
C GLY A 779 15.19 1.09 9.82
N GLN A 780 16.07 2.09 9.64
CA GLN A 780 16.18 3.26 10.52
C GLN A 780 15.43 4.50 10.02
N SER A 781 14.77 4.44 8.86
CA SER A 781 14.10 5.58 8.20
C SER A 781 15.02 6.80 8.12
N ALA A 782 16.17 6.61 7.48
CA ALA A 782 17.27 7.56 7.49
C ALA A 782 17.95 7.69 6.12
N ILE A 783 18.55 8.86 5.87
CA ILE A 783 19.22 9.22 4.62
C ILE A 783 20.64 9.66 4.96
N TYR A 784 21.61 9.22 4.15
CA TYR A 784 23.02 9.44 4.39
C TYR A 784 23.74 9.95 3.14
N ILE A 785 24.65 10.91 3.30
CA ILE A 785 25.71 11.19 2.31
C ILE A 785 26.74 10.07 2.43
N VAL A 786 27.16 9.49 1.30
CA VAL A 786 28.20 8.44 1.25
C VAL A 786 29.56 9.06 0.96
N LEU A 787 30.39 9.17 1.99
CA LEU A 787 31.75 9.68 1.92
C LEU A 787 32.68 8.59 1.37
N LYS A 788 32.72 8.48 0.03
CA LYS A 788 33.41 7.41 -0.72
C LYS A 788 34.89 7.71 -1.01
N GLU A 789 35.75 6.69 -0.90
CA GLU A 789 37.16 6.73 -1.27
C GLU A 789 37.52 5.52 -2.14
N LYS A 790 38.24 5.72 -3.25
CA LYS A 790 38.93 4.64 -3.97
C LYS A 790 40.39 4.58 -3.54
N LYS A 791 40.86 3.42 -3.07
CA LYS A 791 42.24 3.22 -2.61
C LYS A 791 42.82 1.93 -3.19
N GLY A 792 43.69 2.08 -4.19
CA GLY A 792 44.02 1.00 -5.11
C GLY A 792 42.79 0.60 -5.92
N ASP A 793 42.54 -0.70 -6.06
CA ASP A 793 41.35 -1.22 -6.73
C ASP A 793 40.10 -1.21 -5.84
N LEU A 794 40.26 -1.18 -4.52
CA LEU A 794 39.15 -1.24 -3.56
C LEU A 794 38.46 0.11 -3.36
N MET A 795 37.14 0.04 -3.16
CA MET A 795 36.34 1.13 -2.59
C MET A 795 36.22 0.95 -1.08
N GLN A 796 36.40 2.04 -0.35
CA GLN A 796 36.16 2.15 1.09
C GLN A 796 35.49 3.49 1.41
N GLY A 797 35.29 3.80 2.67
CA GLY A 797 34.66 5.05 3.10
C GLY A 797 33.51 4.81 4.06
N GLY A 798 32.54 5.73 4.08
CA GLY A 798 31.51 5.71 5.10
C GLY A 798 30.28 6.55 4.80
N VAL A 799 29.47 6.76 5.83
CA VAL A 799 28.20 7.48 5.79
C VAL A 799 28.12 8.54 6.88
N VAL A 800 27.53 9.69 6.55
CA VAL A 800 27.11 10.72 7.53
C VAL A 800 25.63 11.04 7.33
N LYS A 801 24.88 11.13 8.44
CA LYS A 801 23.41 11.24 8.40
C LYS A 801 22.95 12.67 8.09
N ILE A 802 21.99 12.80 7.18
CA ILE A 802 21.26 14.05 6.95
C ILE A 802 20.18 14.21 8.04
N PRO A 803 20.04 15.37 8.70
CA PRO A 803 19.20 15.57 9.89
C PRO A 803 17.68 15.64 9.60
N VAL A 804 17.17 14.87 8.63
CA VAL A 804 15.74 14.76 8.31
C VAL A 804 15.15 13.42 8.77
N ARG A 805 13.82 13.36 8.90
CA ARG A 805 13.07 12.16 9.27
C ARG A 805 11.87 11.95 8.34
N PRO A 806 11.96 11.01 7.37
CA PRO A 806 10.85 10.65 6.49
C PRO A 806 9.58 10.17 7.21
N THR A 807 8.46 10.26 6.52
CA THR A 807 7.11 9.90 6.99
C THR A 807 6.94 8.38 7.13
N SER A 808 7.56 7.63 6.24
CA SER A 808 7.68 6.16 6.30
C SER A 808 9.16 5.78 6.33
N SER A 809 9.52 4.60 5.83
CA SER A 809 10.91 4.21 5.61
C SER A 809 11.53 5.03 4.47
N ALA A 810 12.86 5.19 4.48
CA ALA A 810 13.61 5.63 3.32
C ALA A 810 13.98 4.37 2.51
N MET A 811 13.32 4.12 1.38
CA MET A 811 13.51 2.88 0.61
C MET A 811 13.92 3.13 -0.83
N ARG A 812 13.30 4.13 -1.48
CA ARG A 812 13.54 4.53 -2.87
C ARG A 812 13.70 6.04 -2.90
N GLY A 813 14.48 6.56 -3.85
CA GLY A 813 14.55 7.99 -4.10
C GLY A 813 14.75 8.30 -5.57
N LYS A 814 14.41 9.52 -5.97
CA LYS A 814 14.64 10.09 -7.31
C LYS A 814 14.82 11.61 -7.16
N PHE A 815 15.67 12.22 -7.97
CA PHE A 815 15.76 13.68 -8.08
C PHE A 815 14.77 14.19 -9.13
N ASN A 816 14.00 15.22 -8.80
CA ASN A 816 13.07 15.85 -9.73
C ASN A 816 13.80 16.85 -10.64
N ARG A 817 13.55 16.76 -11.96
CA ARG A 817 14.30 17.52 -12.98
C ARG A 817 13.96 19.03 -13.03
N LYS A 818 12.90 19.49 -12.35
CA LYS A 818 12.45 20.89 -12.34
C LYS A 818 12.94 21.63 -11.09
N ASP A 819 12.48 21.20 -9.91
CA ASP A 819 12.86 21.83 -8.64
C ASP A 819 14.28 21.42 -8.18
N GLY A 820 14.85 20.36 -8.76
CA GLY A 820 16.17 19.85 -8.43
C GLY A 820 16.26 19.19 -7.05
N GLN A 821 15.12 18.89 -6.42
CA GLN A 821 15.06 18.36 -5.06
C GLN A 821 14.99 16.83 -5.04
N LEU A 822 15.44 16.25 -3.94
CA LEU A 822 15.30 14.82 -3.68
C LEU A 822 13.88 14.49 -3.23
N TYR A 823 13.26 13.51 -3.89
CA TYR A 823 12.04 12.87 -3.41
C TYR A 823 12.40 11.47 -2.89
N VAL A 824 11.72 11.02 -1.84
CA VAL A 824 11.94 9.73 -1.17
C VAL A 824 10.61 9.05 -0.91
N ALA A 825 10.55 7.75 -1.14
CA ALA A 825 9.39 6.92 -0.85
C ALA A 825 9.78 5.65 -0.08
N GLY A 826 8.77 5.04 0.55
CA GLY A 826 8.91 3.76 1.21
C GLY A 826 7.61 3.24 1.80
N LEU A 827 7.73 2.09 2.46
CA LEU A 827 6.66 1.34 3.11
C LEU A 827 7.06 0.84 4.49
N LYS A 828 6.07 0.40 5.29
CA LYS A 828 6.32 -0.34 6.52
C LYS A 828 6.12 -1.83 6.33
N GLY A 829 7.16 -2.59 6.63
CA GLY A 829 7.16 -4.02 6.85
C GLY A 829 7.90 -4.34 8.15
N TRP A 830 8.57 -5.48 8.21
CA TRP A 830 9.37 -5.85 9.38
C TRP A 830 10.64 -5.00 9.51
N GLN A 831 11.16 -4.98 10.75
CA GLN A 831 12.46 -4.39 11.11
C GLN A 831 12.64 -2.90 10.74
N SER A 832 11.57 -2.20 10.34
CA SER A 832 11.56 -0.75 10.12
C SER A 832 10.93 0.01 11.28
N ASN A 833 11.55 1.13 11.65
CA ASN A 833 11.03 2.11 12.62
C ASN A 833 10.03 3.13 12.00
N ALA A 834 9.63 2.94 10.74
CA ALA A 834 8.78 3.84 9.95
C ALA A 834 7.51 4.34 10.68
N GLY A 835 7.20 5.62 10.51
CA GLY A 835 6.03 6.27 11.14
C GLY A 835 4.69 5.82 10.57
N ARG A 836 4.59 5.72 9.24
CA ARG A 836 3.38 5.30 8.51
C ARG A 836 3.62 4.08 7.62
N GLU A 837 2.54 3.37 7.26
CA GLU A 837 2.55 2.17 6.40
C GLU A 837 3.13 2.41 4.99
N GLY A 838 3.11 3.66 4.53
CA GLY A 838 3.84 4.13 3.36
C GLY A 838 3.97 5.64 3.37
N GLY A 839 4.69 6.20 2.41
CA GLY A 839 4.90 7.64 2.29
C GLY A 839 5.64 8.04 1.03
N LEU A 840 5.46 9.31 0.65
CA LEU A 840 6.21 10.01 -0.39
C LEU A 840 6.53 11.41 0.17
N ASP A 841 7.81 11.75 0.27
CA ASP A 841 8.31 12.97 0.90
C ASP A 841 9.30 13.68 -0.04
N ARG A 842 9.37 15.02 0.01
CA ARG A 842 10.43 15.82 -0.63
C ARG A 842 11.41 16.31 0.42
N VAL A 843 12.67 15.90 0.31
CA VAL A 843 13.78 16.48 1.07
C VAL A 843 14.24 17.74 0.34
N ARG A 844 13.74 18.89 0.78
CA ARG A 844 13.98 20.20 0.17
C ARG A 844 15.19 20.87 0.82
N TYR A 845 16.16 21.25 0.00
CA TYR A 845 17.23 22.17 0.38
C TYR A 845 16.64 23.59 0.55
N THR A 846 17.01 24.30 1.61
CA THR A 846 16.46 25.63 1.95
C THR A 846 17.29 26.79 1.39
N GLY A 847 18.39 26.51 0.69
CA GLY A 847 19.38 27.53 0.31
C GLY A 847 20.34 27.94 1.43
N ARG A 848 20.13 27.45 2.66
CA ARG A 848 20.99 27.74 3.82
C ARG A 848 22.30 26.95 3.74
N LYS A 849 23.35 27.51 4.33
CA LYS A 849 24.66 26.86 4.52
C LYS A 849 24.48 25.45 5.10
N VAL A 850 24.96 24.44 4.37
CA VAL A 850 25.11 23.07 4.92
C VAL A 850 26.35 23.06 5.80
N ASN A 851 26.22 22.58 7.04
CA ASN A 851 27.29 22.49 8.03
C ASN A 851 27.57 21.01 8.34
N MET A 852 28.23 20.31 7.41
CA MET A 852 28.44 18.85 7.47
C MET A 852 29.76 18.41 6.81
N PRO A 853 30.30 17.22 7.15
CA PRO A 853 31.34 16.54 6.37
C PRO A 853 30.94 16.33 4.90
N GLY A 854 31.93 16.35 4.01
CA GLY A 854 31.77 16.16 2.56
C GLY A 854 32.87 15.34 1.88
N SER A 855 33.97 15.01 2.55
CA SER A 855 34.84 13.91 2.12
C SER A 855 35.54 13.23 3.31
N LEU A 856 35.96 11.99 3.10
CA LEU A 856 36.70 11.17 4.05
C LEU A 856 37.80 10.43 3.27
N LYS A 857 39.07 10.57 3.67
CA LYS A 857 40.21 9.92 2.99
C LYS A 857 41.22 9.38 3.99
N VAL A 858 41.74 8.18 3.75
CA VAL A 858 42.67 7.50 4.67
C VAL A 858 44.11 7.69 4.18
N ARG A 859 44.89 8.48 4.92
CA ARG A 859 46.31 8.75 4.63
C ARG A 859 47.19 7.90 5.55
N ASP A 860 48.51 7.90 5.31
CA ASP A 860 49.40 7.28 6.29
C ASP A 860 49.34 8.03 7.63
N GLY A 861 49.22 7.27 8.73
CA GLY A 861 49.14 7.79 10.10
C GLY A 861 47.83 8.50 10.48
N GLY A 862 46.83 8.63 9.60
CA GLY A 862 45.64 9.41 9.95
C GLY A 862 44.54 9.49 8.89
N ILE A 863 43.53 10.30 9.21
CA ILE A 863 42.31 10.47 8.40
C ILE A 863 42.16 11.94 8.04
N GLU A 864 41.95 12.22 6.75
CA GLU A 864 41.58 13.54 6.23
C GLU A 864 40.05 13.62 6.13
N ILE A 865 39.45 14.53 6.90
CA ILE A 865 38.01 14.81 6.88
C ILE A 865 37.81 16.19 6.27
N GLY A 866 37.20 16.26 5.09
CA GLY A 866 36.86 17.52 4.41
C GLY A 866 35.43 17.93 4.69
N PHE A 867 35.18 19.21 4.97
CA PHE A 867 33.87 19.75 5.31
C PHE A 867 33.34 20.71 4.24
N THR A 868 32.02 20.89 4.23
CA THR A 868 31.31 21.80 3.32
C THR A 868 31.61 23.28 3.60
N ARG A 869 31.87 23.62 4.85
CA ARG A 869 32.15 24.96 5.39
C ARG A 869 33.63 25.15 5.67
N LYS A 870 34.03 26.40 5.94
CA LYS A 870 35.24 26.66 6.71
C LYS A 870 34.96 26.38 8.19
N LEU A 871 35.98 25.95 8.91
CA LEU A 871 35.91 25.63 10.33
C LEU A 871 36.50 26.75 11.18
N ASP A 872 36.08 26.84 12.43
CA ASP A 872 36.89 27.51 13.45
C ASP A 872 38.26 26.81 13.57
N ARG A 873 39.31 27.56 13.91
CA ARG A 873 40.67 27.02 14.06
C ARG A 873 40.89 26.32 15.39
N GLU A 874 40.35 26.84 16.49
CA GLU A 874 40.61 26.33 17.84
C GLU A 874 40.05 24.91 17.96
N LEU A 875 38.78 24.71 17.60
CA LEU A 875 38.14 23.39 17.62
C LEU A 875 38.65 22.46 16.52
N ALA A 876 38.99 22.96 15.32
CA ALA A 876 39.51 22.10 14.24
C ALA A 876 40.97 21.65 14.42
N GLU A 877 41.70 22.24 15.36
CA GLU A 877 43.06 21.82 15.76
C GLU A 877 43.11 21.16 17.16
N ASP A 878 41.97 21.06 17.86
CA ASP A 878 41.80 20.31 19.11
C ASP A 878 41.62 18.79 18.84
N PRO A 879 42.47 17.91 19.41
CA PRO A 879 42.24 16.46 19.41
C PRO A 879 40.94 15.99 20.07
N GLU A 880 40.41 16.69 21.09
CA GLU A 880 39.24 16.24 21.85
C GLU A 880 37.93 16.36 21.05
N SER A 881 37.87 17.25 20.07
CA SER A 881 36.80 17.37 19.06
C SER A 881 36.62 16.12 18.17
N PHE A 882 37.53 15.13 18.23
CA PHE A 882 37.54 13.94 17.38
C PHE A 882 37.63 12.64 18.21
N ASN A 883 36.50 11.95 18.44
CA ASN A 883 36.47 10.75 19.28
C ASN A 883 36.24 9.48 18.45
N LEU A 884 37.30 8.69 18.24
CA LEU A 884 37.28 7.52 17.35
C LEU A 884 37.17 6.19 18.11
N SER A 885 36.32 5.30 17.62
CA SER A 885 36.27 3.89 18.06
C SER A 885 35.87 2.97 16.92
N GLY A 886 36.36 1.73 16.89
CA GLY A 886 36.05 0.78 15.82
C GLY A 886 35.83 -0.64 16.31
N SER A 887 35.10 -1.44 15.53
CA SER A 887 34.96 -2.87 15.77
C SER A 887 35.12 -3.69 14.49
N ASP A 888 35.63 -4.90 14.66
CA ASP A 888 35.67 -5.93 13.63
C ASP A 888 34.42 -6.82 13.67
N LEU A 889 34.14 -7.43 12.53
CA LEU A 889 33.05 -8.39 12.31
C LEU A 889 33.63 -9.74 11.90
N ARG A 890 32.99 -10.85 12.29
CA ARG A 890 33.27 -12.19 11.74
C ARG A 890 32.22 -12.55 10.69
N TRP A 891 32.65 -12.79 9.45
CA TRP A 891 31.84 -13.42 8.42
C TRP A 891 31.67 -14.91 8.74
N THR A 892 30.42 -15.36 8.90
CA THR A 892 30.06 -16.75 9.27
C THR A 892 28.68 -17.10 8.70
N HIS A 893 28.28 -18.37 8.80
CA HIS A 893 26.95 -18.82 8.40
C HIS A 893 25.83 -18.49 9.43
N ASP A 894 26.18 -17.96 10.60
CA ASP A 894 25.24 -17.56 11.66
C ASP A 894 24.38 -16.34 11.26
N TYR A 895 23.30 -16.09 12.00
CA TYR A 895 22.52 -14.86 11.80
C TYR A 895 23.28 -13.66 12.35
N GLY A 896 23.87 -12.86 11.46
CA GLY A 896 24.65 -11.69 11.85
C GLY A 896 25.88 -12.04 12.68
N THR A 897 26.49 -11.06 13.33
CA THR A 897 27.66 -11.31 14.20
C THR A 897 27.75 -10.36 15.40
N GLY A 898 28.66 -10.67 16.32
CA GLY A 898 29.04 -9.79 17.43
C GLY A 898 30.04 -8.72 16.99
N GLU A 899 30.18 -7.66 17.78
CA GLU A 899 31.30 -6.71 17.59
C GLU A 899 32.50 -7.15 18.41
N PHE A 900 33.67 -7.14 17.76
CA PHE A 900 34.93 -7.59 18.32
C PHE A 900 35.99 -6.49 18.25
N GLN A 901 36.97 -6.55 19.15
CA GLN A 901 38.13 -5.64 19.10
C GLN A 901 38.91 -5.86 17.80
N VAL A 902 39.29 -4.74 17.17
CA VAL A 902 39.96 -4.70 15.87
C VAL A 902 41.31 -5.42 15.93
N GLY A 903 41.63 -6.17 14.87
CA GLY A 903 42.88 -6.94 14.77
C GLY A 903 42.80 -8.35 15.37
N HIS A 904 41.78 -8.65 16.19
CA HIS A 904 41.62 -9.95 16.84
C HIS A 904 40.62 -10.90 16.15
N ARG A 905 39.99 -10.49 15.03
CA ARG A 905 38.90 -11.24 14.37
C ARG A 905 39.22 -12.68 13.94
N GLY A 906 40.50 -13.00 13.73
CA GLY A 906 40.99 -14.35 13.42
C GLY A 906 41.11 -15.29 14.63
N SER A 907 41.12 -14.76 15.86
CA SER A 907 41.28 -15.58 17.08
C SER A 907 40.10 -16.52 17.33
N ALA A 908 40.34 -17.62 18.06
CA ALA A 908 39.29 -18.59 18.40
C ALA A 908 38.14 -17.90 19.18
N GLY A 909 38.49 -17.21 20.27
CA GLY A 909 37.62 -16.28 20.99
C GLY A 909 38.16 -14.85 20.91
N PRO A 910 37.75 -14.03 19.93
CA PRO A 910 38.14 -12.63 19.88
C PRO A 910 37.52 -11.86 21.05
N PRO A 911 38.22 -10.88 21.64
CA PRO A 911 37.63 -9.98 22.63
C PRO A 911 36.43 -9.24 22.03
N LYS A 912 35.34 -9.12 22.79
CA LYS A 912 34.13 -8.41 22.36
C LYS A 912 34.23 -6.91 22.62
N GLY A 913 33.49 -6.12 21.86
CA GLY A 913 33.36 -4.67 22.03
C GLY A 913 34.06 -3.89 20.92
N ARG A 914 34.41 -2.63 21.22
CA ARG A 914 35.07 -1.70 20.30
C ARG A 914 36.48 -1.39 20.80
N THR A 915 37.44 -1.28 19.88
CA THR A 915 38.78 -0.72 20.12
C THR A 915 38.68 0.81 20.07
N LYS A 916 39.35 1.51 20.98
CA LYS A 916 39.54 2.97 20.89
C LYS A 916 40.73 3.28 19.99
N PHE A 917 40.62 4.37 19.23
CA PHE A 917 41.67 4.88 18.35
C PHE A 917 42.04 6.28 18.85
N PRO A 918 43.10 6.43 19.67
CA PRO A 918 43.52 7.73 20.18
C PRO A 918 43.87 8.69 19.04
N VAL A 919 43.37 9.93 19.14
CA VAL A 919 43.85 11.04 18.32
C VAL A 919 45.08 11.63 18.98
N LYS A 920 46.14 11.83 18.20
CA LYS A 920 47.39 12.44 18.68
C LYS A 920 47.47 13.93 18.40
N SER A 921 46.97 14.32 17.23
CA SER A 921 46.91 15.70 16.77
C SER A 921 45.75 15.86 15.79
N ALA A 922 45.11 17.03 15.80
CA ALA A 922 44.24 17.49 14.73
C ALA A 922 44.92 18.70 14.06
N LYS A 923 44.75 18.85 12.74
CA LYS A 923 45.38 19.94 11.99
C LYS A 923 44.48 20.43 10.86
N LEU A 924 44.12 21.71 10.91
CA LEU A 924 43.39 22.39 9.86
C LEU A 924 44.31 22.57 8.64
N LEU A 925 43.87 22.10 7.48
CA LEU A 925 44.61 22.17 6.23
C LEU A 925 44.48 23.57 5.58
N PRO A 926 45.34 23.92 4.59
CA PRO A 926 45.39 25.26 4.02
C PRO A 926 44.12 25.74 3.29
N ASP A 927 43.14 24.87 3.05
CA ASP A 927 41.82 25.24 2.53
C ASP A 927 40.90 25.87 3.59
N GLY A 928 41.24 25.71 4.89
CA GLY A 928 40.41 26.09 6.02
C GLY A 928 39.14 25.27 6.17
N LYS A 929 39.01 24.15 5.43
CA LYS A 929 37.81 23.30 5.34
C LYS A 929 38.07 21.83 5.66
N SER A 930 39.32 21.38 5.59
CA SER A 930 39.68 19.98 5.80
C SER A 930 40.58 19.84 7.01
N VAL A 931 40.36 18.82 7.83
CA VAL A 931 41.20 18.49 8.99
C VAL A 931 41.93 17.18 8.72
N PHE A 932 43.23 17.16 8.96
CA PHE A 932 43.98 15.92 9.10
C PHE A 932 44.04 15.54 10.58
N VAL A 933 43.46 14.38 10.91
CA VAL A 933 43.43 13.80 12.24
C VAL A 933 44.49 12.70 12.29
N GLU A 934 45.56 12.88 13.06
CA GLU A 934 46.58 11.85 13.29
C GLU A 934 46.05 10.82 14.28
N VAL A 935 46.00 9.55 13.88
CA VAL A 935 45.36 8.48 14.64
C VAL A 935 46.38 7.42 15.04
N GLU A 936 46.50 7.16 16.33
CA GLU A 936 47.42 6.13 16.83
C GLU A 936 46.97 4.73 16.39
N ASN A 937 47.92 3.96 15.85
CA ASN A 937 47.75 2.56 15.44
C ASN A 937 46.56 2.34 14.47
N LEU A 938 46.33 3.31 13.57
CA LEU A 938 45.35 3.21 12.50
C LEU A 938 45.60 1.96 11.63
N GLN A 939 44.58 1.11 11.53
CA GLN A 939 44.64 -0.21 10.90
C GLN A 939 43.31 -0.55 10.23
N PRO A 940 43.24 -1.56 9.35
CA PRO A 940 41.99 -1.97 8.71
C PRO A 940 40.93 -2.41 9.72
N VAL A 941 39.72 -1.85 9.58
CA VAL A 941 38.61 -1.95 10.55
C VAL A 941 37.27 -2.02 9.82
N HIS A 942 36.41 -2.95 10.22
CA HIS A 942 35.12 -3.14 9.55
C HIS A 942 34.11 -2.02 9.88
N MET A 943 33.98 -1.59 11.14
CA MET A 943 33.01 -0.55 11.55
C MET A 943 33.64 0.49 12.49
N MET A 944 34.32 1.49 11.91
CA MET A 944 34.77 2.69 12.62
C MET A 944 33.61 3.68 12.80
N GLN A 945 33.63 4.35 13.95
CA GLN A 945 32.80 5.48 14.35
C GLN A 945 33.75 6.65 14.61
N ILE A 946 33.47 7.79 13.98
CA ILE A 946 34.11 9.06 14.26
C ILE A 946 33.01 9.98 14.79
N ASP A 947 33.07 10.31 16.07
CA ASP A 947 32.28 11.42 16.65
C ASP A 947 33.02 12.74 16.38
N LEU A 948 32.25 13.78 16.02
CA LEU A 948 32.73 15.12 15.71
C LEU A 948 31.97 16.13 16.55
N ASP A 949 32.70 17.05 17.18
CA ASP A 949 32.17 18.18 17.95
C ASP A 949 33.00 19.43 17.60
N LEU A 950 32.47 20.30 16.72
CA LEU A 950 33.20 21.32 15.96
C LEU A 950 32.29 22.51 15.64
N GLU A 951 32.86 23.67 15.31
CA GLU A 951 32.13 24.84 14.78
C GLU A 951 32.68 25.32 13.42
N THR A 952 31.86 26.08 12.69
CA THR A 952 32.27 26.83 11.49
C THR A 952 33.03 28.11 11.83
N ASP A 953 33.66 28.72 10.80
CA ASP A 953 34.33 30.03 10.91
C ASP A 953 33.41 31.23 11.23
N ASP A 954 32.11 30.96 11.41
CA ASP A 954 31.08 31.90 11.81
C ASP A 954 30.16 31.39 12.94
N GLY A 955 30.60 30.37 13.70
CA GLY A 955 29.98 29.95 14.97
C GLY A 955 28.71 29.11 14.85
N GLU A 956 28.58 28.30 13.79
CA GLU A 956 27.51 27.30 13.67
C GLU A 956 28.06 25.88 13.96
N GLU A 957 27.37 25.13 14.82
CA GLU A 957 27.73 23.79 15.27
C GLU A 957 27.80 22.74 14.13
N ILE A 958 28.73 21.79 14.27
CA ILE A 958 28.87 20.56 13.45
C ILE A 958 28.96 19.33 14.37
N VAL A 959 28.01 19.19 15.29
CA VAL A 959 27.90 17.99 16.15
C VAL A 959 27.34 16.82 15.34
N THR A 960 28.18 15.86 14.95
CA THR A 960 27.76 14.75 14.08
C THR A 960 28.60 13.48 14.22
N ARG A 961 28.25 12.44 13.46
CA ARG A 961 28.90 11.13 13.50
C ARG A 961 29.06 10.53 12.10
N ILE A 962 30.29 10.17 11.76
CA ILE A 962 30.63 9.37 10.57
C ILE A 962 30.73 7.90 10.97
N TRP A 963 30.21 7.00 10.12
CA TRP A 963 30.41 5.55 10.23
C TRP A 963 31.10 5.03 8.98
N ASN A 964 32.27 4.41 9.12
CA ASN A 964 33.11 4.05 7.98
C ASN A 964 33.79 2.68 8.11
N THR A 965 34.20 2.13 6.98
CA THR A 965 35.09 0.97 6.86
C THR A 965 36.44 1.42 6.30
N ILE A 966 37.51 0.79 6.78
CA ILE A 966 38.86 0.96 6.23
C ILE A 966 39.38 -0.42 5.88
N HIS A 967 39.59 -0.69 4.59
CA HIS A 967 40.28 -1.89 4.10
C HIS A 967 41.78 -1.65 4.00
N VAL A 968 42.18 -0.45 3.57
CA VAL A 968 43.57 -0.08 3.29
C VAL A 968 43.98 1.14 4.14
N ALA A 969 44.60 0.87 5.29
CA ALA A 969 45.03 1.90 6.24
C ALA A 969 46.27 2.68 5.79
N LYS A 970 47.16 2.06 5.00
CA LYS A 970 48.35 2.68 4.42
C LYS A 970 48.24 2.62 2.90
#